data_AF-A0A8J6JIU8-F1
#
_entry.id   AF-A0A8J6JIU8-F1
#
_cell.length_a   1.000
_cell.length_b   1.000
_cell.length_c   1.000
_cell.angle_alpha   90.00
_cell.angle_beta   90.00
_cell.angle_gamma   90.00
#
_symmetry.space_group_name_H-M   'P 1'
#
loop_
_entity.id
_entity.type
_entity.pdbx_description
1 polymer ?
#
loop_
_entity_poly.entity_id
_entity_poly.type
_entity_poly.pdbx_seq_one_letter_code
_entity_poly.pdbx_strand_id
1 'polypeptide(L)'
;MTFLEQLDRWHEDDEHEKIVDAILALPPEGRGYDLTGRLARALNNLSREAEGLAVLDGVAEEGENDPLWHYRRGYALYYLDREAEAKAEFERAAALDPGDADSREFIRMCDAILEREAAGDSPELYGEAELEALDRFITGRFGPYESVFHELASPDIHVDICVIPPRPERNYYTLVTMGMGAHRMDVPEGLRDRKLERAEMVVCLPPDWPLSDHDERWYWPLRWLKILARLPGEQDTWLGWGHTVSNEEPFADNTGLCAVILDVPRAFGGEAFCCPLPGGDEVNFYQYVPIYQEELDYKLSHSAEALFARLEGETEVLDPERENTCEDLDGDGEEGPSFRERSDAFWEWFGEQEETLSDMVEHREAHEAEEVIGLLDQGVGLISPDLHFNVGGDHEFTFTAEGGGHLFYLMPWLVARMPGEYEGKWHFSPWMRSSKGKQFSLSIHGVEAGVDEVRVSAEYDPSTDRFGIRFWHGGLCALDGAKGYNAFFLLMENCIGEGLSYLYIGEVARAEGPEEGMFPLAELEDRMADVLRRAGKKMFTRPDRRYTVYQVAMDDRDAPRYDITIGDTCWSELVNAYYRDDTQLPDALEACGARAVYLSFPVEDVAEGQSPLDVRHELEELIESEVLGERGSGEELGILLGAAMGSERAYIDLLLYDEAAFWDEIGALLGQYPYDFRISDFRPGGDGEEDGAF
;
A
#
# COMPACT_ATOMS: atom_id res chain seq x y z
N MET A 1 12.02 6.49 54.28
CA MET A 1 12.13 7.23 53.02
C MET A 1 12.66 8.61 53.35
N THR A 2 13.84 8.95 52.84
CA THR A 2 14.38 10.31 52.90
C THR A 2 13.60 11.23 51.96
N PHE A 3 13.78 12.55 52.09
CA PHE A 3 13.15 13.50 51.17
C PHE A 3 13.59 13.25 49.72
N LEU A 4 14.88 12.97 49.50
CA LEU A 4 15.43 12.66 48.17
C LEU A 4 14.85 11.37 47.59
N GLU A 5 14.77 10.29 48.39
CA GLU A 5 14.14 9.04 47.96
C GLU A 5 12.67 9.25 47.58
N GLN A 6 11.96 10.17 48.23
CA GLN A 6 10.59 10.50 47.89
C GLN A 6 10.48 11.26 46.57
N LEU A 7 11.42 12.18 46.29
CA LEU A 7 11.48 12.89 45.01
C LEU A 7 11.84 11.94 43.86
N ASP A 8 12.75 11.00 44.10
CA ASP A 8 13.15 10.02 43.10
C ASP A 8 11.98 9.06 42.79
N ARG A 9 11.20 8.63 43.80
CA ARG A 9 9.97 7.87 43.55
C ARG A 9 8.92 8.66 42.77
N TRP A 10 8.68 9.93 43.12
CA TRP A 10 7.77 10.77 42.34
C TRP A 10 8.24 11.00 40.91
N HIS A 11 9.54 10.90 40.65
CA HIS A 11 10.05 10.98 39.30
C HIS A 11 9.80 9.67 38.54
N GLU A 12 10.00 8.52 39.19
CA GLU A 12 9.67 7.20 38.63
C GLU A 12 8.16 7.01 38.40
N ASP A 13 7.31 7.68 39.19
CA ASP A 13 5.85 7.65 39.09
C ASP A 13 5.27 8.77 38.18
N ASP A 14 6.12 9.52 37.44
CA ASP A 14 5.75 10.70 36.62
C ASP A 14 4.99 11.83 37.35
N GLU A 15 5.07 11.87 38.68
CA GLU A 15 4.43 12.87 39.54
C GLU A 15 5.29 14.16 39.64
N HIS A 16 5.68 14.73 38.51
CA HIS A 16 6.65 15.84 38.45
C HIS A 16 6.18 17.13 39.12
N GLU A 17 4.89 17.47 39.06
CA GLU A 17 4.36 18.66 39.75
C GLU A 17 4.52 18.54 41.27
N LYS A 18 4.44 17.32 41.84
CA LYS A 18 4.68 17.10 43.28
C LYS A 18 6.13 17.36 43.66
N ILE A 19 7.08 17.06 42.78
CA ILE A 19 8.50 17.37 42.97
C ILE A 19 8.69 18.89 42.99
N VAL A 20 8.11 19.60 42.02
CA VAL A 20 8.17 21.06 41.92
C VAL A 20 7.60 21.70 43.18
N ASP A 21 6.38 21.36 43.56
CA ASP A 21 5.70 21.87 44.76
C ASP A 21 6.50 21.61 46.03
N ALA A 22 7.00 20.38 46.21
CA ALA A 22 7.72 20.00 47.41
C ALA A 22 9.07 20.74 47.56
N ILE A 23 9.79 20.96 46.46
CA ILE A 23 11.06 21.69 46.49
C ILE A 23 10.81 23.20 46.63
N LEU A 24 9.79 23.75 45.96
CA LEU A 24 9.47 25.18 46.04
C LEU A 24 8.88 25.57 47.41
N ALA A 25 8.27 24.65 48.15
CA ALA A 25 7.84 24.86 49.53
C ALA A 25 9.02 25.09 50.51
N LEU A 26 10.25 24.69 50.14
CA LEU A 26 11.45 24.98 50.92
C LEU A 26 11.91 26.43 50.70
N PRO A 27 12.49 27.09 51.72
CA PRO A 27 13.11 28.40 51.55
C PRO A 27 14.26 28.31 50.53
N PRO A 28 14.51 29.37 49.70
CA PRO A 28 15.54 29.35 48.67
C PRO A 28 16.93 28.93 49.18
N GLU A 29 17.29 29.33 50.40
CA GLU A 29 18.57 29.00 51.03
C GLU A 29 18.71 27.50 51.37
N GLY A 30 17.60 26.76 51.39
CA GLY A 30 17.55 25.34 51.73
C GLY A 30 17.50 24.40 50.53
N ARG A 31 17.42 24.92 49.28
CA ARG A 31 17.29 24.08 48.08
C ARG A 31 18.63 23.44 47.68
N GLY A 32 19.74 24.17 47.78
CA GLY A 32 21.07 23.62 47.49
C GLY A 32 21.21 23.05 46.06
N TYR A 33 22.40 22.60 45.70
CA TYR A 33 22.68 22.17 44.32
C TYR A 33 21.84 20.96 43.88
N ASP A 34 21.76 19.94 44.74
CA ASP A 34 21.14 18.64 44.42
C ASP A 34 19.60 18.72 44.24
N LEU A 35 18.89 19.54 45.03
CA LEU A 35 17.46 19.76 44.80
C LEU A 35 17.22 20.71 43.62
N THR A 36 18.12 21.65 43.36
CA THR A 36 18.03 22.54 42.19
C THR A 36 18.10 21.73 40.90
N GLY A 37 19.01 20.75 40.81
CA GLY A 37 19.07 19.84 39.67
C GLY A 37 17.81 18.98 39.48
N ARG A 38 17.22 18.47 40.58
CA ARG A 38 15.95 17.71 40.51
C ARG A 38 14.75 18.58 40.17
N LEU A 39 14.70 19.81 40.67
CA LEU A 39 13.67 20.80 40.32
C LEU A 39 13.73 21.13 38.83
N ALA A 40 14.91 21.40 38.30
CA ALA A 40 15.09 21.67 36.88
C ALA A 40 14.68 20.48 36.00
N ARG A 41 15.04 19.24 36.40
CA ARG A 41 14.56 18.04 35.69
C ARG A 41 13.03 17.95 35.69
N ALA A 42 12.39 18.17 36.83
CA ALA A 42 10.94 18.11 36.93
C ALA A 42 10.27 19.22 36.10
N LEU A 43 10.82 20.44 36.09
CA LEU A 43 10.34 21.54 35.26
C LEU A 43 10.48 21.24 33.76
N ASN A 44 11.62 20.67 33.33
CA ASN A 44 11.79 20.24 31.93
C ASN A 44 10.75 19.17 31.54
N ASN A 45 10.51 18.18 32.39
CA ASN A 45 9.49 17.15 32.11
C ASN A 45 8.04 17.67 32.15
N LEU A 46 7.82 18.91 32.61
CA LEU A 46 6.51 19.58 32.64
C LEU A 46 6.39 20.64 31.52
N SER A 47 7.32 20.66 30.57
CA SER A 47 7.39 21.67 29.52
C SER A 47 7.48 23.12 30.06
N ARG A 48 8.27 23.28 31.13
CA ARG A 48 8.55 24.57 31.80
C ARG A 48 10.03 24.90 31.71
N GLU A 49 10.61 24.79 30.51
CA GLU A 49 12.05 24.85 30.25
C GLU A 49 12.65 26.22 30.54
N ALA A 50 11.89 27.30 30.30
CA ALA A 50 12.33 28.65 30.66
C ALA A 50 12.56 28.79 32.18
N GLU A 51 11.70 28.17 32.99
CA GLU A 51 11.86 28.12 34.45
C GLU A 51 12.99 27.17 34.85
N GLY A 52 13.07 25.99 34.22
CA GLY A 52 14.12 25.01 34.44
C GLY A 52 15.52 25.59 34.16
N LEU A 53 15.69 26.29 33.05
CA LEU A 53 16.91 26.98 32.66
C LEU A 53 17.27 28.08 33.65
N ALA A 54 16.32 28.92 34.05
CA ALA A 54 16.56 29.98 35.03
C ALA A 54 17.01 29.43 36.39
N VAL A 55 16.48 28.28 36.80
CA VAL A 55 16.88 27.57 38.02
C VAL A 55 18.30 27.02 37.89
N LEU A 56 18.67 26.44 36.73
CA LEU A 56 20.00 25.90 36.46
C LEU A 56 21.08 26.98 36.37
N ASP A 57 20.76 28.12 35.75
CA ASP A 57 21.66 29.28 35.65
C ASP A 57 22.02 29.86 37.03
N GLY A 58 21.12 29.71 38.02
CA GLY A 58 21.36 30.11 39.41
C GLY A 58 22.44 29.32 40.14
N VAL A 59 22.87 28.17 39.61
CA VAL A 59 23.88 27.27 40.19
C VAL A 59 25.01 26.92 39.21
N ALA A 60 25.31 27.85 38.29
CA ALA A 60 26.28 27.61 37.22
C ALA A 60 27.72 27.38 37.71
N GLU A 61 28.13 28.01 38.81
CA GLU A 61 29.46 27.79 39.38
C GLU A 61 29.63 26.36 39.91
N GLU A 62 28.60 25.81 40.56
CA GLU A 62 28.61 24.44 41.07
C GLU A 62 28.46 23.38 39.95
N GLY A 63 27.76 23.73 38.86
CA GLY A 63 27.46 22.82 37.75
C GLY A 63 28.54 22.66 36.68
N GLU A 64 29.58 23.50 36.66
CA GLU A 64 30.61 23.58 35.59
C GLU A 64 31.31 22.24 35.25
N ASN A 65 31.35 21.30 36.20
CA ASN A 65 31.97 19.99 36.05
C ASN A 65 30.99 18.83 36.25
N ASP A 66 29.68 19.09 36.20
CA ASP A 66 28.62 18.09 36.33
C ASP A 66 27.97 17.81 34.96
N PRO A 67 28.15 16.59 34.40
CA PRO A 67 27.56 16.25 33.11
C PRO A 67 26.02 16.33 33.10
N LEU A 68 25.34 16.02 34.23
CA LEU A 68 23.88 16.07 34.30
C LEU A 68 23.34 17.50 34.32
N TRP A 69 24.10 18.46 34.85
CA TRP A 69 23.73 19.87 34.80
C TRP A 69 23.80 20.41 33.38
N HIS A 70 24.91 20.11 32.68
CA HIS A 70 25.07 20.44 31.27
C HIS A 70 23.98 19.79 30.41
N TYR A 71 23.68 18.50 30.62
CA TYR A 71 22.61 17.81 29.91
C TYR A 71 21.25 18.48 30.12
N ARG A 72 20.88 18.80 31.37
CA ARG A 72 19.59 19.43 31.69
C ARG A 72 19.47 20.85 31.14
N ARG A 73 20.57 21.61 31.08
CA ARG A 73 20.61 22.94 30.42
C ARG A 73 20.52 22.80 28.92
N GLY A 74 21.26 21.86 28.33
CA GLY A 74 21.17 21.54 26.91
C GLY A 74 19.75 21.17 26.51
N TYR A 75 19.09 20.31 27.29
CA TYR A 75 17.69 19.94 27.10
C TYR A 75 16.78 21.16 27.18
N ALA A 76 16.87 21.98 28.23
CA ALA A 76 16.04 23.18 28.34
C ALA A 76 16.27 24.18 27.20
N LEU A 77 17.51 24.37 26.75
CA LEU A 77 17.85 25.25 25.63
C LEU A 77 17.36 24.72 24.29
N TYR A 78 17.37 23.39 24.11
CA TYR A 78 16.90 22.71 22.92
C TYR A 78 15.42 23.01 22.67
N TYR A 79 14.57 22.82 23.69
CA TYR A 79 13.14 23.11 23.61
C TYR A 79 12.77 24.60 23.72
N LEU A 80 13.77 25.48 23.81
CA LEU A 80 13.60 26.94 23.73
C LEU A 80 14.08 27.49 22.37
N ASP A 81 14.30 26.61 21.39
CA ASP A 81 14.79 26.95 20.04
C ASP A 81 16.12 27.71 20.07
N ARG A 82 17.04 27.24 20.94
CA ARG A 82 18.39 27.81 21.12
C ARG A 82 19.45 26.76 20.83
N GLU A 83 19.39 26.14 19.66
CA GLU A 83 20.14 24.95 19.24
C GLU A 83 21.64 25.15 19.29
N ALA A 84 22.13 26.33 18.93
CA ALA A 84 23.57 26.64 19.02
C ALA A 84 24.08 26.60 20.47
N GLU A 85 23.26 27.05 21.42
CA GLU A 85 23.59 27.01 22.85
C GLU A 85 23.34 25.62 23.43
N ALA A 86 22.25 24.97 23.04
CA ALA A 86 21.91 23.59 23.43
C ALA A 86 23.03 22.62 23.03
N LYS A 87 23.49 22.69 21.77
CA LYS A 87 24.60 21.90 21.26
C LYS A 87 25.86 22.08 22.10
N ALA A 88 26.23 23.31 22.44
CA ALA A 88 27.41 23.58 23.24
C ALA A 88 27.34 22.94 24.64
N GLU A 89 26.15 22.93 25.25
CA GLU A 89 25.92 22.24 26.53
C GLU A 89 25.98 20.72 26.38
N PHE A 90 25.40 20.13 25.33
CA PHE A 90 25.47 18.69 25.09
C PHE A 90 26.90 18.22 24.73
N GLU A 91 27.66 19.00 23.96
CA GLU A 91 29.08 18.74 23.71
C GLU A 91 29.88 18.74 25.02
N ARG A 92 29.54 19.64 25.94
CA ARG A 92 30.17 19.72 27.25
C ARG A 92 29.77 18.55 28.14
N ALA A 93 28.51 18.14 28.15
CA ALA A 93 28.03 16.93 28.82
C ALA A 93 28.74 15.67 28.30
N ALA A 94 28.78 15.48 26.98
CA ALA A 94 29.46 14.34 26.34
C ALA A 94 30.98 14.33 26.57
N ALA A 95 31.61 15.49 26.75
CA ALA A 95 33.03 15.58 27.11
C ALA A 95 33.29 15.15 28.57
N LEU A 96 32.35 15.42 29.48
CA LEU A 96 32.43 15.05 30.90
C LEU A 96 31.99 13.60 31.14
N ASP A 97 31.03 13.10 30.37
CA ASP A 97 30.60 11.69 30.34
C ASP A 97 30.50 11.15 28.90
N PRO A 98 31.59 10.60 28.34
CA PRO A 98 31.59 10.04 26.99
C PRO A 98 30.72 8.79 26.81
N GLY A 99 30.24 8.19 27.91
CA GLY A 99 29.37 7.02 27.89
C GLY A 99 27.92 7.38 27.56
N ASP A 100 27.52 8.64 27.78
CA ASP A 100 26.17 9.11 27.55
C ASP A 100 25.83 9.08 26.05
N ALA A 101 24.85 8.24 25.70
CA ALA A 101 24.36 8.13 24.33
C ALA A 101 23.41 9.29 24.00
N ASP A 102 22.70 9.80 25.00
CA ASP A 102 21.62 10.77 24.80
C ASP A 102 22.21 12.14 24.41
N SER A 103 23.26 12.62 25.10
CA SER A 103 23.97 13.84 24.67
C SER A 103 24.46 13.76 23.23
N ARG A 104 24.93 12.58 22.77
CA ARG A 104 25.41 12.40 21.39
C ARG A 104 24.28 12.47 20.37
N GLU A 105 23.09 12.00 20.73
CA GLU A 105 21.92 12.08 19.88
C GLU A 105 21.44 13.53 19.75
N PHE A 106 21.31 14.24 20.87
CA PHE A 106 20.93 15.66 20.84
C PHE A 106 21.93 16.53 20.08
N ILE A 107 23.24 16.24 20.12
CA ILE A 107 24.23 16.93 19.28
C ILE A 107 23.91 16.74 17.79
N ARG A 108 23.58 15.52 17.34
CA ARG A 108 23.21 15.27 15.94
C ARG A 108 21.94 16.01 15.55
N MET A 109 20.96 16.05 16.45
CA MET A 109 19.70 16.79 16.21
C MET A 109 19.97 18.29 16.07
N CYS A 110 20.76 18.89 16.97
CA CYS A 110 21.16 20.29 16.84
C CYS A 110 21.98 20.55 15.56
N ASP A 111 22.89 19.66 15.19
CA ASP A 111 23.66 19.77 13.94
C ASP A 111 22.75 19.79 12.72
N ALA A 112 21.76 18.91 12.65
CA ALA A 112 20.81 18.85 11.55
C ALA A 112 19.98 20.15 11.44
N ILE A 113 19.53 20.71 12.56
CA ILE A 113 18.77 21.97 12.58
C ILE A 113 19.65 23.13 12.11
N LEU A 114 20.85 23.28 12.69
CA LEU A 114 21.77 24.37 12.37
C LEU A 114 22.28 24.31 10.92
N GLU A 115 22.48 23.12 10.35
CA GLU A 115 22.85 22.95 8.94
C GLU A 115 21.73 23.39 7.99
N ARG A 116 20.46 23.14 8.33
CA ARG A 116 19.29 23.60 7.56
C ARG A 116 19.07 25.10 7.64
N GLU A 117 19.17 25.68 8.84
CA GLU A 117 19.13 27.14 9.00
C GLU A 117 20.21 27.84 8.16
N ALA A 118 21.41 27.25 8.11
CA ALA A 118 22.50 27.75 7.28
C ALA A 118 22.26 27.56 5.77
N ALA A 119 21.45 26.57 5.38
CA ALA A 119 21.02 26.33 4.00
C ALA A 119 19.88 27.28 3.55
N GLY A 120 19.20 27.95 4.49
CA GLY A 120 18.10 28.86 4.22
C GLY A 120 16.74 28.18 4.09
N ASP A 121 16.64 26.90 4.48
CA ASP A 121 15.38 26.16 4.64
C ASP A 121 14.82 26.49 6.03
N SER A 122 14.13 27.62 6.14
CA SER A 122 13.30 27.92 7.31
C SER A 122 11.96 27.20 7.19
N PRO A 123 11.44 26.59 8.27
CA PRO A 123 10.16 25.90 8.21
C PRO A 123 9.04 26.84 7.76
N GLU A 124 8.06 26.30 7.05
CA GLU A 124 6.86 27.06 6.69
C GLU A 124 6.05 27.37 7.95
N LEU A 125 5.68 28.64 8.13
CA LEU A 125 4.96 29.12 9.30
C LEU A 125 3.72 29.93 8.90
N TYR A 126 2.67 29.83 9.71
CA TYR A 126 1.56 30.75 9.66
C TYR A 126 2.01 32.19 9.96
N GLY A 127 1.41 33.17 9.28
CA GLY A 127 1.56 34.56 9.70
C GLY A 127 0.91 34.80 11.08
N GLU A 128 1.40 35.78 11.84
CA GLU A 128 0.92 36.09 13.20
C GLU A 128 -0.61 36.23 13.29
N ALA A 129 -1.23 36.92 12.32
CA ALA A 129 -2.68 37.09 12.28
C ALA A 129 -3.46 35.82 11.88
N GLU A 130 -2.84 34.93 11.10
CA GLU A 130 -3.42 33.62 10.75
C GLU A 130 -3.36 32.69 11.96
N LEU A 131 -2.23 32.65 12.66
CA LEU A 131 -2.05 31.87 13.87
C LEU A 131 -3.01 32.32 14.99
N GLU A 132 -3.19 33.64 15.19
CA GLU A 132 -4.22 34.15 16.11
C GLU A 132 -5.64 33.75 15.71
N ALA A 133 -5.94 33.65 14.40
CA ALA A 133 -7.25 33.21 13.93
C ALA A 133 -7.45 31.71 14.20
N LEU A 134 -6.42 30.91 13.95
CA LEU A 134 -6.40 29.48 14.17
C LEU A 134 -6.52 29.14 15.66
N ASP A 135 -5.74 29.79 16.53
CA ASP A 135 -5.82 29.64 17.99
C ASP A 135 -7.23 29.94 18.52
N ARG A 136 -7.81 31.08 18.11
CA ARG A 136 -9.19 31.44 18.49
C ARG A 136 -10.20 30.42 17.99
N PHE A 137 -10.01 29.88 16.80
CA PHE A 137 -10.89 28.86 16.24
C PHE A 137 -10.79 27.56 17.03
N ILE A 138 -9.56 27.07 17.28
CA ILE A 138 -9.31 25.84 18.03
C ILE A 138 -9.89 25.96 19.45
N THR A 139 -9.57 27.05 20.15
CA THR A 139 -10.07 27.35 21.49
C THR A 139 -11.60 27.47 21.53
N GLY A 140 -12.20 28.04 20.49
CA GLY A 140 -13.65 28.27 20.40
C GLY A 140 -14.46 27.02 20.02
N ARG A 141 -13.92 26.14 19.18
CA ARG A 141 -14.63 24.97 18.63
C ARG A 141 -14.32 23.68 19.38
N PHE A 142 -13.03 23.39 19.58
CA PHE A 142 -12.56 22.18 20.26
C PHE A 142 -12.41 22.45 21.77
N GLY A 143 -11.84 23.60 22.13
CA GLY A 143 -11.75 24.10 23.51
C GLY A 143 -10.36 24.63 23.89
N PRO A 144 -10.21 25.36 25.03
CA PRO A 144 -8.90 25.76 25.55
C PRO A 144 -7.98 24.57 25.82
N TYR A 145 -6.70 24.77 25.50
CA TYR A 145 -5.58 23.90 25.81
C TYR A 145 -4.58 24.67 26.69
N GLU A 146 -3.94 23.99 27.63
CA GLU A 146 -2.90 24.56 28.51
C GLU A 146 -1.51 23.96 28.22
N SER A 147 -1.48 22.83 27.52
CA SER A 147 -0.28 22.09 27.16
C SER A 147 -0.24 21.87 25.65
N VAL A 148 0.96 21.99 25.08
CA VAL A 148 1.26 21.74 23.68
C VAL A 148 2.41 20.74 23.62
N PHE A 149 2.27 19.69 22.81
CA PHE A 149 3.44 18.90 22.45
C PHE A 149 4.18 19.62 21.33
N HIS A 150 5.30 20.23 21.69
CA HIS A 150 6.20 20.86 20.75
C HIS A 150 6.96 19.79 19.97
N GLU A 151 7.11 20.01 18.67
CA GLU A 151 7.91 19.18 17.81
C GLU A 151 9.39 19.27 18.19
N LEU A 152 10.05 18.13 18.39
CA LEU A 152 11.47 18.12 18.78
C LEU A 152 12.38 18.67 17.67
N ALA A 153 12.05 18.52 16.39
CA ALA A 153 12.83 19.05 15.28
C ALA A 153 11.89 19.33 14.11
N SER A 154 11.86 20.57 13.61
CA SER A 154 11.00 21.03 12.52
C SER A 154 11.79 21.20 11.21
N PRO A 155 12.03 20.12 10.45
CA PRO A 155 12.80 20.16 9.22
C PRO A 155 12.12 20.96 8.09
N ASP A 156 10.78 20.98 8.05
CA ASP A 156 9.96 21.41 6.91
C ASP A 156 8.77 22.30 7.35
N ILE A 157 7.96 21.82 8.29
CA ILE A 157 6.86 22.55 8.94
C ILE A 157 7.05 22.49 10.45
N HIS A 158 6.62 23.53 11.17
CA HIS A 158 6.56 23.49 12.63
C HIS A 158 5.16 23.07 13.06
N VAL A 159 5.00 21.84 13.56
CA VAL A 159 3.71 21.29 13.93
C VAL A 159 3.63 21.09 15.43
N ASP A 160 2.94 22.01 16.08
CA ASP A 160 2.51 21.87 17.47
C ASP A 160 1.28 20.97 17.56
N ILE A 161 1.14 20.22 18.65
CA ILE A 161 -0.08 19.47 18.95
C ILE A 161 -0.73 20.06 20.19
N CYS A 162 -1.84 20.77 19.99
CA CYS A 162 -2.66 21.33 21.05
C CYS A 162 -3.38 20.21 21.81
N VAL A 163 -3.14 20.10 23.11
CA VAL A 163 -3.75 19.08 23.97
C VAL A 163 -4.93 19.69 24.74
N ILE A 164 -6.14 19.36 24.32
CA ILE A 164 -7.37 19.84 24.94
C ILE A 164 -7.86 18.77 25.94
N PRO A 165 -7.91 19.08 27.25
CA PRO A 165 -8.22 18.07 28.27
C PRO A 165 -9.72 17.71 28.30
N PRO A 166 -10.08 16.52 28.83
CA PRO A 166 -11.45 16.07 29.03
C PRO A 166 -12.30 17.03 29.84
N ARG A 167 -13.58 17.13 29.48
CA ARG A 167 -14.57 18.02 30.12
C ARG A 167 -15.89 17.31 30.39
N PRO A 168 -16.74 17.85 31.29
CA PRO A 168 -18.05 17.26 31.56
C PRO A 168 -18.93 17.07 30.31
N GLU A 169 -18.80 17.93 29.31
CA GLU A 169 -19.56 17.87 28.07
C GLU A 169 -18.96 16.90 27.03
N ARG A 170 -17.64 16.64 27.11
CA ARG A 170 -16.86 15.77 26.21
C ARG A 170 -15.74 15.13 27.02
N ASN A 171 -16.00 13.92 27.53
CA ASN A 171 -15.11 13.27 28.48
C ASN A 171 -14.00 12.46 27.77
N TYR A 172 -13.20 13.14 26.95
CA TYR A 172 -12.07 12.62 26.19
C TYR A 172 -11.07 13.74 25.91
N TYR A 173 -9.81 13.42 25.66
CA TYR A 173 -8.85 14.39 25.12
C TYR A 173 -9.17 14.69 23.66
N THR A 174 -8.92 15.93 23.23
CA THR A 174 -8.89 16.28 21.80
C THR A 174 -7.51 16.82 21.47
N LEU A 175 -6.82 16.13 20.57
CA LEU A 175 -5.52 16.55 20.05
C LEU A 175 -5.75 17.19 18.68
N VAL A 176 -5.17 18.37 18.48
CA VAL A 176 -5.32 19.14 17.25
C VAL A 176 -3.94 19.60 16.81
N THR A 177 -3.57 19.33 15.56
CA THR A 177 -2.34 19.93 15.02
C THR A 177 -2.54 21.43 14.84
N MET A 178 -1.45 22.18 15.02
CA MET A 178 -1.37 23.60 14.77
C MET A 178 -0.04 23.85 14.07
N GLY A 179 -0.11 24.10 12.76
CA GLY A 179 1.08 24.34 11.94
C GLY A 179 1.14 23.48 10.68
N MET A 180 0.36 22.39 10.59
CA MET A 180 0.31 21.55 9.39
C MET A 180 -0.10 22.38 8.17
N GLY A 181 -1.14 23.21 8.32
CA GLY A 181 -1.64 24.01 7.22
C GLY A 181 -0.79 25.26 6.94
N ALA A 182 0.39 25.42 7.56
CA ALA A 182 1.36 26.40 7.10
C ALA A 182 1.85 26.04 5.69
N HIS A 183 2.07 24.74 5.46
CA HIS A 183 2.32 24.19 4.13
C HIS A 183 1.05 24.14 3.29
N ARG A 184 1.17 24.51 2.01
CA ARG A 184 0.09 24.39 1.04
C ARG A 184 0.21 23.08 0.27
N MET A 185 -0.72 22.17 0.50
CA MET A 185 -0.78 20.86 -0.12
C MET A 185 -1.00 20.96 -1.65
N ASP A 186 -0.53 19.95 -2.40
CA ASP A 186 -0.66 19.92 -3.86
C ASP A 186 -2.05 19.43 -4.28
N VAL A 187 -3.03 20.34 -4.23
CA VAL A 187 -4.42 20.07 -4.60
C VAL A 187 -4.59 20.16 -6.13
N PRO A 188 -5.21 19.14 -6.77
CA PRO A 188 -5.48 19.13 -8.21
C PRO A 188 -6.19 20.38 -8.70
N GLU A 189 -5.89 20.83 -9.94
CA GLU A 189 -6.37 22.12 -10.46
C GLU A 189 -7.90 22.26 -10.43
N GLY A 190 -8.64 21.17 -10.70
CA GLY A 190 -10.11 21.14 -10.65
C GLY A 190 -10.73 21.30 -9.25
N LEU A 191 -9.94 21.23 -8.19
CA LEU A 191 -10.37 21.34 -6.79
C LEU A 191 -9.91 22.63 -6.10
N ARG A 192 -9.08 23.46 -6.75
CA ARG A 192 -8.53 24.69 -6.15
C ARG A 192 -9.60 25.71 -5.75
N ASP A 193 -10.73 25.75 -6.45
CA ASP A 193 -11.87 26.61 -6.07
C ASP A 193 -12.54 26.22 -4.74
N ARG A 194 -12.21 25.04 -4.19
CA ARG A 194 -12.74 24.51 -2.93
C ARG A 194 -11.90 24.87 -1.71
N LYS A 195 -10.76 25.55 -1.87
CA LYS A 195 -9.86 25.97 -0.78
C LYS A 195 -9.37 24.83 0.13
N LEU A 196 -8.94 23.73 -0.49
CA LEU A 196 -8.50 22.51 0.21
C LEU A 196 -6.99 22.49 0.50
N GLU A 197 -6.26 23.54 0.14
CA GLU A 197 -4.79 23.56 0.16
C GLU A 197 -4.19 23.57 1.56
N ARG A 198 -4.98 23.81 2.61
CA ARG A 198 -4.50 23.90 3.99
C ARG A 198 -5.36 23.01 4.88
N ALA A 199 -4.72 22.20 5.73
CA ALA A 199 -5.40 21.31 6.64
C ALA A 199 -4.73 21.22 8.01
N GLU A 200 -5.50 20.86 9.03
CA GLU A 200 -5.06 20.44 10.36
C GLU A 200 -5.76 19.12 10.72
N MET A 201 -5.07 18.26 11.47
CA MET A 201 -5.56 16.95 11.91
C MET A 201 -6.13 17.03 13.32
N VAL A 202 -7.17 16.22 13.55
CA VAL A 202 -7.83 16.06 14.85
C VAL A 202 -7.89 14.58 15.20
N VAL A 203 -7.67 14.25 16.47
CA VAL A 203 -8.00 12.94 17.04
C VAL A 203 -8.52 13.10 18.46
N CYS A 204 -9.51 12.30 18.83
CA CYS A 204 -10.01 12.28 20.20
C CYS A 204 -9.57 10.98 20.89
N LEU A 205 -9.03 11.09 22.10
CA LEU A 205 -8.51 9.94 22.85
C LEU A 205 -9.27 9.78 24.18
N PRO A 206 -9.45 8.56 24.69
CA PRO A 206 -10.08 8.30 25.99
C PRO A 206 -9.51 9.18 27.13
N PRO A 207 -10.32 9.56 28.13
CA PRO A 207 -9.91 10.49 29.19
C PRO A 207 -8.82 9.94 30.12
N ASP A 208 -8.57 8.63 30.06
CA ASP A 208 -7.54 7.89 30.77
C ASP A 208 -6.37 7.46 29.87
N TRP A 209 -6.31 7.98 28.62
CA TRP A 209 -5.19 7.70 27.71
C TRP A 209 -3.86 8.21 28.30
N PRO A 210 -2.81 7.38 28.38
CA PRO A 210 -1.55 7.75 29.01
C PRO A 210 -0.67 8.57 28.05
N LEU A 211 -1.00 9.85 27.86
CA LEU A 211 -0.33 10.77 26.93
C LEU A 211 1.17 11.00 27.20
N SER A 212 1.63 10.78 28.43
CA SER A 212 3.05 10.90 28.81
C SER A 212 3.85 9.61 28.62
N ASP A 213 3.18 8.50 28.31
CA ASP A 213 3.84 7.22 28.08
C ASP A 213 4.37 7.17 26.63
N HIS A 214 5.64 6.80 26.50
CA HIS A 214 6.34 6.69 25.22
C HIS A 214 6.32 5.26 24.65
N ASP A 215 5.67 4.31 25.33
CA ASP A 215 5.43 2.98 24.81
C ASP A 215 4.54 3.05 23.56
N GLU A 216 4.91 2.28 22.53
CA GLU A 216 4.24 2.34 21.25
C GLU A 216 2.76 1.97 21.32
N ARG A 217 2.34 1.18 22.31
CA ARG A 217 0.93 0.86 22.59
C ARG A 217 0.06 2.09 22.83
N TRP A 218 0.66 3.21 23.23
CA TRP A 218 -0.01 4.46 23.58
C TRP A 218 0.45 5.67 22.76
N TYR A 219 1.69 5.62 22.25
CA TYR A 219 2.32 6.72 21.53
C TYR A 219 1.88 6.81 20.06
N TRP A 220 1.46 5.69 19.46
CA TRP A 220 1.14 5.63 18.03
C TRP A 220 0.15 6.71 17.55
N PRO A 221 -0.90 7.13 18.28
CA PRO A 221 -1.82 8.16 17.78
C PRO A 221 -1.14 9.53 17.64
N LEU A 222 -0.20 9.86 18.53
CA LEU A 222 0.57 11.10 18.47
C LEU A 222 1.57 11.06 17.30
N ARG A 223 2.21 9.89 17.09
CA ARG A 223 3.06 9.65 15.92
C ARG A 223 2.28 9.81 14.61
N TRP A 224 1.06 9.30 14.54
CA TRP A 224 0.23 9.38 13.33
C TRP A 224 -0.22 10.80 13.00
N LEU A 225 -0.51 11.66 13.98
CA LEU A 225 -0.68 13.11 13.72
C LEU A 225 0.55 13.72 13.02
N LYS A 226 1.75 13.34 13.48
CA LYS A 226 3.02 13.83 12.93
C LYS A 226 3.28 13.29 11.52
N ILE A 227 2.98 12.03 11.26
CA ILE A 227 3.11 11.41 9.93
C ILE A 227 2.18 12.11 8.94
N LEU A 228 0.88 12.21 9.29
CA LEU A 228 -0.13 12.84 8.43
C LEU A 228 0.18 14.32 8.17
N ALA A 229 0.76 15.03 9.13
CA ALA A 229 1.11 16.43 8.95
C ALA A 229 2.20 16.66 7.89
N ARG A 230 3.15 15.71 7.74
CA ARG A 230 4.27 15.83 6.78
C ARG A 230 4.01 15.18 5.44
N LEU A 231 3.13 14.18 5.40
CA LEU A 231 2.84 13.42 4.18
C LEU A 231 2.59 14.30 2.94
N PRO A 232 1.84 15.43 3.01
CA PRO A 232 1.65 16.30 1.84
C PRO A 232 2.94 16.89 1.28
N GLY A 233 3.85 17.33 2.15
CA GLY A 233 5.12 17.95 1.74
C GLY A 233 6.18 16.92 1.32
N GLU A 234 6.19 15.74 1.94
CA GLU A 234 7.17 14.69 1.62
C GLU A 234 6.86 13.96 0.31
N GLN A 235 5.58 13.84 -0.05
CA GLN A 235 5.12 13.09 -1.22
C GLN A 235 4.54 13.98 -2.33
N ASP A 236 4.67 15.30 -2.21
CA ASP A 236 4.04 16.27 -3.12
C ASP A 236 2.56 15.93 -3.37
N THR A 237 1.79 15.79 -2.29
CA THR A 237 0.40 15.31 -2.32
C THR A 237 -0.55 16.18 -1.48
N TRP A 238 -1.81 15.75 -1.33
CA TRP A 238 -2.82 16.40 -0.50
C TRP A 238 -3.69 15.41 0.26
N LEU A 239 -4.22 15.87 1.39
CA LEU A 239 -5.12 15.11 2.25
C LEU A 239 -6.51 15.73 2.25
N GLY A 240 -7.53 14.88 2.11
CA GLY A 240 -8.93 15.29 2.04
C GLY A 240 -9.86 14.24 2.63
N TRP A 241 -11.14 14.60 2.75
CA TRP A 241 -12.18 13.71 3.26
C TRP A 241 -12.25 12.41 2.44
N GLY A 242 -12.32 11.26 3.12
CA GLY A 242 -12.36 9.92 2.54
C GLY A 242 -11.01 9.37 2.06
N HIS A 243 -9.92 10.15 2.13
CA HIS A 243 -8.58 9.63 1.84
C HIS A 243 -8.14 8.63 2.92
N THR A 244 -7.37 7.64 2.49
CA THR A 244 -6.84 6.58 3.36
C THR A 244 -5.31 6.54 3.32
N VAL A 245 -4.68 6.29 4.46
CA VAL A 245 -3.23 6.10 4.60
C VAL A 245 -2.98 4.81 5.36
N SER A 246 -2.32 3.84 4.73
CA SER A 246 -2.05 2.51 5.32
C SER A 246 -0.70 2.49 6.02
N ASN A 247 -0.60 1.71 7.10
CA ASN A 247 0.66 1.34 7.77
C ASN A 247 1.16 -0.06 7.36
N GLU A 248 0.41 -0.79 6.51
CA GLU A 248 0.61 -2.19 6.11
C GLU A 248 0.51 -3.22 7.26
N GLU A 249 0.97 -2.87 8.45
CA GLU A 249 0.91 -3.66 9.68
C GLU A 249 0.10 -2.92 10.77
N PRO A 250 -0.41 -3.61 11.80
CA PRO A 250 -1.07 -2.95 12.92
C PRO A 250 -0.21 -1.87 13.59
N PHE A 251 -0.82 -0.78 14.06
CA PHE A 251 -0.09 0.38 14.59
C PHE A 251 0.76 0.08 15.84
N ALA A 252 0.33 -0.91 16.62
CA ALA A 252 0.99 -1.42 17.82
C ALA A 252 0.48 -2.84 18.15
N ASP A 253 1.23 -3.59 18.96
CA ASP A 253 0.92 -4.99 19.33
C ASP A 253 -0.43 -5.20 20.06
N ASN A 254 -1.06 -4.13 20.56
CA ASN A 254 -2.31 -4.17 21.32
C ASN A 254 -3.55 -3.77 20.51
N THR A 255 -3.45 -3.63 19.19
CA THR A 255 -4.58 -3.29 18.32
C THR A 255 -4.44 -3.98 16.97
N GLY A 256 -5.56 -4.27 16.30
CA GLY A 256 -5.57 -4.74 14.91
C GLY A 256 -5.69 -3.60 13.89
N LEU A 257 -5.87 -2.35 14.35
CA LEU A 257 -5.98 -1.19 13.48
C LEU A 257 -4.65 -0.94 12.75
N CYS A 258 -4.69 -0.83 11.42
CA CYS A 258 -3.50 -0.76 10.58
C CYS A 258 -3.54 0.37 9.54
N ALA A 259 -4.67 1.07 9.38
CA ALA A 259 -4.78 2.17 8.44
C ALA A 259 -5.60 3.34 9.01
N VAL A 260 -5.56 4.48 8.34
CA VAL A 260 -6.29 5.69 8.70
C VAL A 260 -7.21 6.07 7.56
N ILE A 261 -8.46 6.45 7.87
CA ILE A 261 -9.36 7.20 6.96
C ILE A 261 -9.64 8.60 7.52
N LEU A 262 -9.74 9.61 6.64
CA LEU A 262 -10.01 10.99 7.05
C LEU A 262 -11.51 11.32 6.99
N ASP A 263 -12.12 11.67 8.13
CA ASP A 263 -13.48 12.21 8.24
C ASP A 263 -13.46 13.68 8.68
N VAL A 264 -14.63 14.30 8.79
CA VAL A 264 -14.80 15.61 9.43
C VAL A 264 -15.03 15.46 10.95
N PRO A 265 -14.65 16.44 11.78
CA PRO A 265 -14.85 16.39 13.24
C PRO A 265 -16.33 16.60 13.64
N ARG A 266 -17.20 15.62 13.34
CA ARG A 266 -18.68 15.71 13.46
C ARG A 266 -19.16 16.08 14.86
N ALA A 267 -18.50 15.55 15.90
CA ALA A 267 -18.82 15.81 17.30
C ALA A 267 -18.69 17.29 17.70
N PHE A 268 -18.00 18.09 16.88
CA PHE A 268 -17.76 19.52 17.08
C PHE A 268 -18.75 20.42 16.32
N GLY A 269 -19.71 19.81 15.60
CA GLY A 269 -20.77 20.48 14.85
C GLY A 269 -20.39 20.77 13.40
N GLY A 270 -21.41 20.97 12.54
CA GLY A 270 -21.27 21.08 11.08
C GLY A 270 -20.52 22.30 10.54
N GLU A 271 -19.79 23.04 11.36
CA GLU A 271 -18.87 24.12 10.94
C GLU A 271 -17.46 23.94 11.53
N ALA A 272 -17.21 22.88 12.30
CA ALA A 272 -15.91 22.65 12.93
C ALA A 272 -14.81 22.21 11.95
N PHE A 273 -15.18 21.87 10.72
CA PHE A 273 -14.25 21.41 9.69
C PHE A 273 -13.54 22.55 8.94
N CYS A 274 -13.87 23.83 9.18
CA CYS A 274 -13.27 24.94 8.42
C CYS A 274 -13.06 26.20 9.27
N CYS A 275 -11.80 26.67 9.33
CA CYS A 275 -11.40 27.94 9.93
C CYS A 275 -11.11 29.00 8.84
N PRO A 276 -11.89 30.09 8.76
CA PRO A 276 -11.58 31.18 7.85
C PRO A 276 -10.40 32.03 8.35
N LEU A 277 -9.44 32.31 7.46
CA LEU A 277 -8.27 33.13 7.74
C LEU A 277 -8.46 34.60 7.29
N PRO A 278 -7.75 35.57 7.90
CA PRO A 278 -7.88 36.99 7.57
C PRO A 278 -7.60 37.36 6.10
N GLY A 279 -6.83 36.53 5.39
CA GLY A 279 -6.49 36.70 3.96
C GLY A 279 -7.57 36.24 2.98
N GLY A 280 -8.64 35.59 3.46
CA GLY A 280 -9.69 35.00 2.62
C GLY A 280 -9.49 33.52 2.30
N ASP A 281 -8.35 32.94 2.68
CA ASP A 281 -8.09 31.50 2.69
C ASP A 281 -8.81 30.79 3.86
N GLU A 282 -8.80 29.47 3.82
CA GLU A 282 -9.42 28.59 4.83
C GLU A 282 -8.45 27.49 5.24
N VAL A 283 -8.58 27.01 6.49
CA VAL A 283 -7.88 25.82 7.01
C VAL A 283 -8.93 24.76 7.30
N ASN A 284 -8.79 23.60 6.65
CA ASN A 284 -9.72 22.48 6.82
C ASN A 284 -9.31 21.60 8.00
N PHE A 285 -10.25 21.09 8.77
CA PHE A 285 -9.97 20.17 9.87
C PHE A 285 -10.49 18.78 9.51
N TYR A 286 -9.59 17.79 9.55
CA TYR A 286 -9.93 16.39 9.34
C TYR A 286 -9.69 15.61 10.63
N GLN A 287 -10.71 14.88 11.05
CA GLN A 287 -10.55 13.88 12.09
C GLN A 287 -10.01 12.61 11.43
N TYR A 288 -8.85 12.14 11.86
CA TYR A 288 -8.33 10.88 11.35
C TYR A 288 -8.89 9.73 12.19
N VAL A 289 -9.38 8.70 11.50
CA VAL A 289 -10.08 7.55 12.08
C VAL A 289 -9.27 6.29 11.76
N PRO A 290 -8.69 5.63 12.76
CA PRO A 290 -8.07 4.33 12.62
C PRO A 290 -9.04 3.26 12.12
N ILE A 291 -8.62 2.44 11.15
CA ILE A 291 -9.38 1.34 10.55
C ILE A 291 -8.58 0.05 10.46
N TYR A 292 -9.30 -1.07 10.45
CA TYR A 292 -8.76 -2.40 10.23
C TYR A 292 -8.45 -2.63 8.73
N GLN A 293 -7.73 -3.71 8.43
CA GLN A 293 -7.37 -4.05 7.05
C GLN A 293 -8.63 -4.35 6.22
N GLU A 294 -9.56 -5.12 6.78
CA GLU A 294 -10.83 -5.51 6.18
C GLU A 294 -11.70 -4.28 5.86
N GLU A 295 -11.67 -3.26 6.71
CA GLU A 295 -12.38 -2.00 6.50
C GLU A 295 -11.71 -1.13 5.43
N LEU A 296 -10.37 -1.12 5.38
CA LEU A 296 -9.63 -0.49 4.29
C LEU A 296 -10.00 -1.14 2.95
N ASP A 297 -9.99 -2.48 2.90
CA ASP A 297 -10.32 -3.26 1.70
C ASP A 297 -11.79 -3.06 1.30
N TYR A 298 -12.71 -2.99 2.27
CA TYR A 298 -14.10 -2.62 2.02
C TYR A 298 -14.23 -1.22 1.40
N LYS A 299 -13.49 -0.23 1.90
CA LYS A 299 -13.49 1.12 1.32
C LYS A 299 -12.89 1.14 -0.10
N LEU A 300 -11.82 0.38 -0.34
CA LEU A 300 -11.18 0.31 -1.65
C LEU A 300 -12.07 -0.38 -2.69
N SER A 301 -12.84 -1.38 -2.29
CA SER A 301 -13.82 -2.08 -3.14
C SER A 301 -15.16 -1.36 -3.30
N HIS A 302 -15.49 -0.41 -2.43
CA HIS A 302 -16.76 0.33 -2.44
C HIS A 302 -16.52 1.84 -2.53
N SER A 303 -16.71 2.57 -1.43
CA SER A 303 -16.47 4.01 -1.35
C SER A 303 -16.25 4.46 0.10
N ALA A 304 -15.75 5.69 0.28
CA ALA A 304 -15.63 6.29 1.60
C ALA A 304 -17.01 6.43 2.27
N GLU A 305 -18.04 6.85 1.54
CA GLU A 305 -19.40 6.95 2.04
C GLU A 305 -19.94 5.61 2.56
N ALA A 306 -19.66 4.52 1.82
CA ALA A 306 -20.10 3.18 2.19
C ALA A 306 -19.45 2.73 3.49
N LEU A 307 -18.13 2.91 3.64
CA LEU A 307 -17.45 2.58 4.89
C LEU A 307 -17.94 3.46 6.04
N PHE A 308 -18.10 4.78 5.84
CA PHE A 308 -18.60 5.67 6.89
C PHE A 308 -20.03 5.32 7.35
N ALA A 309 -20.86 4.76 6.48
CA ALA A 309 -22.17 4.26 6.85
C ALA A 309 -22.09 3.03 7.78
N ARG A 310 -21.04 2.21 7.67
CA ARG A 310 -20.79 1.07 8.58
C ARG A 310 -20.17 1.52 9.89
N LEU A 311 -19.25 2.49 9.85
CA LEU A 311 -18.58 3.06 11.01
C LEU A 311 -19.47 4.00 11.87
N GLU A 312 -20.76 4.16 11.54
CA GLU A 312 -21.62 5.19 12.15
C GLU A 312 -21.76 5.01 13.67
N GLY A 313 -21.13 5.91 14.44
CA GLY A 313 -21.21 5.97 15.91
C GLY A 313 -19.95 5.49 16.66
N GLU A 314 -19.02 4.82 15.99
CA GLU A 314 -17.85 4.15 16.61
C GLU A 314 -16.53 4.94 16.46
N THR A 315 -16.56 6.12 15.84
CA THR A 315 -15.33 6.81 15.39
C THR A 315 -15.06 8.14 16.08
N GLU A 316 -15.95 8.58 16.98
CA GLU A 316 -15.79 9.88 17.67
C GLU A 316 -14.55 9.91 18.56
N VAL A 317 -14.33 8.84 19.34
CA VAL A 317 -13.18 8.67 20.23
C VAL A 317 -12.43 7.42 19.77
N LEU A 318 -11.12 7.53 19.64
CA LEU A 318 -10.26 6.42 19.26
C LEU A 318 -10.35 5.32 20.31
N ASP A 319 -10.78 4.14 19.87
CA ASP A 319 -10.79 2.92 20.67
C ASP A 319 -9.94 1.86 19.95
N PRO A 320 -8.77 1.47 20.51
CA PRO A 320 -7.90 0.46 19.92
C PRO A 320 -8.53 -0.94 19.82
N GLU A 321 -9.60 -1.19 20.59
CA GLU A 321 -10.31 -2.47 20.67
C GLU A 321 -11.73 -2.37 20.09
N ARG A 322 -12.04 -1.32 19.31
CA ARG A 322 -13.36 -1.17 18.68
C ARG A 322 -13.69 -2.38 17.81
N GLU A 323 -14.98 -2.66 17.67
CA GLU A 323 -15.46 -3.71 16.76
C GLU A 323 -15.01 -3.41 15.32
N ASN A 324 -14.56 -4.45 14.61
CA ASN A 324 -14.30 -4.36 13.19
C ASN A 324 -15.64 -4.49 12.46
N THR A 325 -16.10 -3.40 11.83
CA THR A 325 -17.42 -3.33 11.19
C THR A 325 -17.53 -4.12 9.88
N CYS A 326 -16.41 -4.72 9.48
CA CYS A 326 -16.25 -5.60 8.34
C CYS A 326 -15.74 -6.99 8.74
N GLU A 327 -15.62 -7.34 10.04
CA GLU A 327 -15.14 -8.66 10.50
C GLU A 327 -16.00 -9.82 9.99
N ASP A 328 -17.33 -9.64 9.99
CA ASP A 328 -18.29 -10.64 9.52
C ASP A 328 -18.29 -10.81 7.98
N LEU A 329 -17.58 -9.95 7.24
CA LEU A 329 -17.41 -10.11 5.80
C LEU A 329 -16.39 -11.20 5.45
N ASP A 330 -15.60 -11.65 6.43
CA ASP A 330 -14.61 -12.73 6.27
C ASP A 330 -15.13 -14.12 6.73
N GLY A 331 -16.45 -14.31 6.89
CA GLY A 331 -16.93 -15.61 7.41
C GLY A 331 -18.39 -16.01 7.19
N ASP A 332 -19.25 -15.18 6.58
CA ASP A 332 -20.64 -15.57 6.25
C ASP A 332 -21.07 -15.04 4.86
N GLY A 333 -20.58 -15.67 3.80
CA GLY A 333 -21.38 -16.02 2.61
C GLY A 333 -22.29 -14.98 1.92
N GLU A 334 -21.86 -13.75 1.71
CA GLU A 334 -22.07 -13.16 0.38
C GLU A 334 -20.75 -13.31 -0.38
N GLU A 335 -20.58 -14.46 -1.04
CA GLU A 335 -19.57 -14.60 -2.09
C GLU A 335 -19.72 -13.38 -3.00
N GLY A 336 -18.68 -12.55 -3.06
CA GLY A 336 -18.63 -11.45 -4.02
C GLY A 336 -18.92 -11.99 -5.43
N PRO A 337 -19.43 -11.15 -6.34
CA PRO A 337 -19.85 -11.64 -7.65
C PRO A 337 -18.70 -12.39 -8.32
N SER A 338 -19.03 -13.56 -8.88
CA SER A 338 -18.10 -14.38 -9.66
C SER A 338 -17.51 -13.56 -10.82
N PHE A 339 -16.38 -13.99 -11.36
CA PHE A 339 -15.78 -13.35 -12.53
C PHE A 339 -16.77 -13.35 -13.71
N ARG A 340 -17.66 -14.35 -13.75
CA ARG A 340 -18.80 -14.38 -14.67
C ARG A 340 -19.78 -13.23 -14.46
N GLU A 341 -20.28 -13.05 -13.24
CA GLU A 341 -21.22 -11.96 -12.94
C GLU A 341 -20.59 -10.59 -13.14
N ARG A 342 -19.31 -10.42 -12.78
CA ARG A 342 -18.54 -9.18 -13.04
C ARG A 342 -18.40 -8.91 -14.53
N SER A 343 -18.14 -9.93 -15.33
CA SER A 343 -18.05 -9.81 -16.78
C SER A 343 -19.40 -9.49 -17.42
N ASP A 344 -20.48 -10.07 -16.91
CA ASP A 344 -21.84 -9.75 -17.36
C ASP A 344 -22.19 -8.29 -17.04
N ALA A 345 -21.83 -7.80 -15.85
CA ALA A 345 -21.98 -6.41 -15.47
C ALA A 345 -21.16 -5.45 -16.36
N PHE A 346 -19.91 -5.81 -16.69
CA PHE A 346 -19.08 -5.04 -17.62
C PHE A 346 -19.74 -4.92 -19.00
N TRP A 347 -20.27 -6.02 -19.55
CA TRP A 347 -20.89 -5.99 -20.88
C TRP A 347 -22.24 -5.28 -20.89
N GLU A 348 -23.01 -5.34 -19.80
CA GLU A 348 -24.22 -4.55 -19.61
C GLU A 348 -23.88 -3.04 -19.59
N TRP A 349 -22.92 -2.65 -18.74
CA TRP A 349 -22.41 -1.28 -18.68
C TRP A 349 -21.89 -0.80 -20.04
N PHE A 350 -21.09 -1.62 -20.74
CA PHE A 350 -20.55 -1.26 -22.05
C PHE A 350 -21.67 -1.01 -23.06
N GLY A 351 -22.72 -1.83 -23.03
CA GLY A 351 -23.89 -1.64 -23.88
C GLY A 351 -24.67 -0.37 -23.58
N GLU A 352 -24.80 0.01 -22.31
CA GLU A 352 -25.40 1.28 -21.91
C GLU A 352 -24.58 2.50 -22.37
N GLN A 353 -23.25 2.36 -22.40
CA GLN A 353 -22.32 3.44 -22.76
C GLN A 353 -21.85 3.42 -24.22
N GLU A 354 -22.27 2.44 -25.03
CA GLU A 354 -21.71 2.17 -26.36
C GLU A 354 -21.78 3.37 -27.31
N GLU A 355 -22.93 4.06 -27.34
CA GLU A 355 -23.12 5.25 -28.18
C GLU A 355 -22.20 6.39 -27.73
N THR A 356 -22.06 6.59 -26.42
CA THR A 356 -21.17 7.59 -25.81
C THR A 356 -19.71 7.27 -26.13
N LEU A 357 -19.28 6.03 -25.91
CA LEU A 357 -17.93 5.56 -26.18
C LEU A 357 -17.57 5.66 -27.67
N SER A 358 -18.52 5.33 -28.55
CA SER A 358 -18.34 5.50 -29.99
C SER A 358 -18.14 6.95 -30.38
N ASP A 359 -18.95 7.86 -29.82
CA ASP A 359 -18.80 9.30 -30.06
C ASP A 359 -17.46 9.83 -29.54
N MET A 360 -17.01 9.36 -28.38
CA MET A 360 -15.69 9.70 -27.82
C MET A 360 -14.53 9.22 -28.71
N VAL A 361 -14.65 8.03 -29.31
CA VAL A 361 -13.65 7.50 -30.25
C VAL A 361 -13.64 8.26 -31.58
N GLU A 362 -14.82 8.55 -32.14
CA GLU A 362 -14.96 9.22 -33.44
C GLU A 362 -14.67 10.73 -33.37
N HIS A 363 -14.96 11.36 -32.23
CA HIS A 363 -14.85 12.80 -32.01
C HIS A 363 -13.95 13.14 -30.81
N ARG A 364 -12.79 12.46 -30.70
CA ARG A 364 -11.86 12.62 -29.57
C ARG A 364 -11.49 14.06 -29.20
N GLU A 365 -11.45 14.99 -30.16
CA GLU A 365 -11.16 16.41 -29.91
C GLU A 365 -12.29 17.19 -29.20
N ALA A 366 -13.50 16.61 -29.14
CA ALA A 366 -14.70 17.23 -28.57
C ALA A 366 -14.95 16.86 -27.11
N HIS A 367 -14.15 15.93 -26.54
CA HIS A 367 -14.31 15.39 -25.20
C HIS A 367 -13.04 15.64 -24.38
N GLU A 368 -13.21 15.98 -23.10
CA GLU A 368 -12.08 16.16 -22.18
C GLU A 368 -11.51 14.79 -21.79
N ALA A 369 -10.18 14.66 -21.73
CA ALA A 369 -9.53 13.37 -21.47
C ALA A 369 -9.94 12.76 -20.12
N GLU A 370 -10.13 13.58 -19.09
CA GLU A 370 -10.56 13.15 -17.75
C GLU A 370 -11.98 12.55 -17.76
N GLU A 371 -12.89 13.07 -18.60
CA GLU A 371 -14.25 12.55 -18.73
C GLU A 371 -14.24 11.16 -19.37
N VAL A 372 -13.41 10.98 -20.41
CA VAL A 372 -13.27 9.69 -21.09
C VAL A 372 -12.64 8.64 -20.16
N ILE A 373 -11.58 9.02 -19.43
CA ILE A 373 -10.91 8.14 -18.47
C ILE A 373 -11.88 7.76 -17.35
N GLY A 374 -12.54 8.74 -16.71
CA GLY A 374 -13.45 8.49 -15.60
C GLY A 374 -14.68 7.66 -15.99
N LEU A 375 -15.14 7.72 -17.24
CA LEU A 375 -16.18 6.81 -17.73
C LEU A 375 -15.65 5.39 -17.88
N LEU A 376 -14.50 5.22 -18.53
CA LEU A 376 -13.91 3.90 -18.78
C LEU A 376 -13.48 3.21 -17.48
N ASP A 377 -12.97 3.96 -16.51
CA ASP A 377 -12.64 3.49 -15.16
C ASP A 377 -13.85 2.89 -14.45
N GLN A 378 -15.05 3.45 -14.63
CA GLN A 378 -16.28 2.86 -14.07
C GLN A 378 -16.56 1.47 -14.63
N GLY A 379 -16.28 1.25 -15.91
CA GLY A 379 -16.48 -0.04 -16.56
C GLY A 379 -15.44 -1.07 -16.15
N VAL A 380 -14.16 -0.75 -16.36
CA VAL A 380 -13.06 -1.67 -16.05
C VAL A 380 -12.96 -1.99 -14.57
N GLY A 381 -13.34 -1.05 -13.68
CA GLY A 381 -13.42 -1.25 -12.24
C GLY A 381 -14.46 -2.30 -11.80
N LEU A 382 -15.44 -2.66 -12.65
CA LEU A 382 -16.34 -3.78 -12.38
C LEU A 382 -15.60 -5.12 -12.38
N ILE A 383 -14.51 -5.20 -13.14
CA ILE A 383 -13.67 -6.39 -13.28
C ILE A 383 -12.58 -6.40 -12.21
N SER A 384 -11.76 -5.35 -12.19
CA SER A 384 -10.68 -5.15 -11.21
C SER A 384 -10.30 -3.67 -11.15
N PRO A 385 -10.04 -3.11 -9.95
CA PRO A 385 -9.62 -1.71 -9.80
C PRO A 385 -8.24 -1.44 -10.41
N ASP A 386 -7.39 -2.46 -10.54
CA ASP A 386 -6.04 -2.36 -11.10
C ASP A 386 -6.00 -2.65 -12.62
N LEU A 387 -7.16 -2.86 -13.25
CA LEU A 387 -7.24 -3.16 -14.68
C LEU A 387 -7.14 -1.87 -15.51
N HIS A 388 -5.99 -1.68 -16.15
CA HIS A 388 -5.78 -0.56 -17.05
C HIS A 388 -6.25 -0.89 -18.49
N PHE A 389 -6.45 0.15 -19.30
CA PHE A 389 -6.92 0.02 -20.67
C PHE A 389 -6.34 1.09 -21.59
N ASN A 390 -6.45 0.84 -22.90
CA ASN A 390 -6.19 1.79 -23.95
C ASN A 390 -7.28 1.70 -25.02
N VAL A 391 -7.86 2.85 -25.36
CA VAL A 391 -8.83 2.97 -26.45
C VAL A 391 -8.15 3.62 -27.65
N GLY A 392 -8.09 2.87 -28.75
CA GLY A 392 -7.52 3.30 -30.02
C GLY A 392 -8.53 3.99 -30.93
N GLY A 393 -8.05 4.53 -32.05
CA GLY A 393 -8.92 4.86 -33.18
C GLY A 393 -9.55 3.60 -33.78
N ASP A 394 -10.59 3.75 -34.59
CA ASP A 394 -11.30 2.63 -35.23
C ASP A 394 -11.93 1.61 -34.25
N HIS A 395 -12.40 2.09 -33.09
CA HIS A 395 -13.12 1.29 -32.08
C HIS A 395 -12.29 0.10 -31.54
N GLU A 396 -10.98 0.30 -31.40
CA GLU A 396 -10.10 -0.65 -30.70
C GLU A 396 -10.15 -0.41 -29.19
N PHE A 397 -10.42 -1.46 -28.42
CA PHE A 397 -10.36 -1.44 -26.95
C PHE A 397 -9.36 -2.51 -26.51
N THR A 398 -8.31 -2.10 -25.81
CA THR A 398 -7.24 -3.00 -25.38
C THR A 398 -7.09 -2.91 -23.88
N PHE A 399 -7.33 -4.01 -23.18
CA PHE A 399 -6.92 -4.14 -21.78
C PHE A 399 -5.39 -4.17 -21.70
N THR A 400 -4.82 -3.84 -20.55
CA THR A 400 -3.40 -4.04 -20.27
C THR A 400 -3.26 -4.74 -18.93
N ALA A 401 -2.38 -5.73 -18.89
CA ALA A 401 -2.15 -6.53 -17.70
C ALA A 401 -1.18 -5.85 -16.72
N GLU A 402 -0.39 -4.87 -17.15
CA GLU A 402 0.61 -4.12 -16.34
C GLU A 402 1.40 -4.94 -15.30
N GLY A 403 1.75 -6.19 -15.62
CA GLY A 403 2.49 -7.08 -14.71
C GLY A 403 1.62 -7.95 -13.79
N GLY A 404 0.30 -7.74 -13.75
CA GLY A 404 -0.68 -8.61 -13.12
C GLY A 404 -0.83 -9.94 -13.85
N GLY A 405 -0.06 -10.96 -13.44
CA GLY A 405 -0.02 -12.27 -14.09
C GLY A 405 -1.40 -12.94 -14.24
N HIS A 406 -2.29 -12.74 -13.27
CA HIS A 406 -3.66 -13.28 -13.26
C HIS A 406 -4.53 -12.77 -14.41
N LEU A 407 -4.34 -11.53 -14.85
CA LEU A 407 -5.11 -10.91 -15.93
C LEU A 407 -4.90 -11.63 -17.28
N PHE A 408 -3.73 -12.23 -17.51
CA PHE A 408 -3.49 -13.03 -18.72
C PHE A 408 -4.35 -14.29 -18.83
N TYR A 409 -4.92 -14.76 -17.72
CA TYR A 409 -5.80 -15.92 -17.67
C TYR A 409 -7.28 -15.51 -17.64
N LEU A 410 -7.60 -14.34 -17.09
CA LEU A 410 -8.96 -13.80 -16.99
C LEU A 410 -9.43 -13.06 -18.26
N MET A 411 -8.63 -12.13 -18.78
CA MET A 411 -9.05 -11.25 -19.88
C MET A 411 -9.44 -11.95 -21.18
N PRO A 412 -8.80 -13.08 -21.58
CA PRO A 412 -9.26 -13.82 -22.75
C PRO A 412 -10.70 -14.30 -22.67
N TRP A 413 -11.16 -14.64 -21.47
CA TRP A 413 -12.52 -15.11 -21.22
C TRP A 413 -13.51 -13.95 -21.31
N LEU A 414 -13.21 -12.82 -20.65
CA LEU A 414 -13.98 -11.58 -20.75
C LEU A 414 -14.18 -11.16 -22.21
N VAL A 415 -13.09 -11.14 -23.01
CA VAL A 415 -13.14 -10.75 -24.43
C VAL A 415 -13.92 -11.77 -25.27
N ALA A 416 -13.85 -13.06 -24.96
CA ALA A 416 -14.61 -14.09 -25.67
C ALA A 416 -16.14 -13.98 -25.43
N ARG A 417 -16.55 -13.41 -24.29
CA ARG A 417 -17.96 -13.14 -23.94
C ARG A 417 -18.59 -11.94 -24.63
N MET A 418 -17.82 -11.19 -25.43
CA MET A 418 -18.33 -9.98 -26.09
C MET A 418 -19.67 -10.26 -26.81
N PRO A 419 -20.74 -9.52 -26.49
CA PRO A 419 -22.01 -9.69 -27.16
C PRO A 419 -21.88 -9.57 -28.67
N GLY A 420 -22.50 -10.51 -29.40
CA GLY A 420 -22.37 -10.62 -30.85
C GLY A 420 -22.85 -9.40 -31.65
N GLU A 421 -23.59 -8.47 -31.03
CA GLU A 421 -24.00 -7.21 -31.66
C GLU A 421 -22.85 -6.21 -31.84
N TYR A 422 -21.78 -6.32 -31.04
CA TYR A 422 -20.59 -5.48 -31.16
C TYR A 422 -19.54 -6.07 -32.11
N GLU A 423 -19.71 -7.34 -32.51
CA GLU A 423 -18.83 -7.99 -33.49
C GLU A 423 -18.78 -7.21 -34.80
N GLY A 424 -17.59 -6.69 -35.12
CA GLY A 424 -17.32 -5.97 -36.37
C GLY A 424 -17.44 -4.46 -36.26
N LYS A 425 -18.04 -3.91 -35.20
CA LYS A 425 -17.89 -2.49 -34.84
C LYS A 425 -16.72 -2.31 -33.89
N TRP A 426 -16.70 -3.05 -32.77
CA TRP A 426 -15.64 -2.98 -31.78
C TRP A 426 -14.64 -4.12 -31.90
N HIS A 427 -13.39 -3.83 -31.51
CA HIS A 427 -12.28 -4.76 -31.53
C HIS A 427 -11.59 -4.81 -30.17
N PHE A 428 -12.01 -5.77 -29.35
CA PHE A 428 -11.43 -6.00 -28.03
C PHE A 428 -10.17 -6.86 -28.08
N SER A 429 -9.16 -6.47 -27.31
CA SER A 429 -7.92 -7.21 -27.10
C SER A 429 -7.68 -7.42 -25.61
N PRO A 430 -7.36 -8.66 -25.17
CA PRO A 430 -7.21 -8.99 -23.74
C PRO A 430 -5.93 -8.42 -23.11
N TRP A 431 -4.98 -7.96 -23.91
CA TRP A 431 -3.75 -7.28 -23.51
C TRP A 431 -3.15 -6.58 -24.72
N MET A 432 -2.12 -5.75 -24.48
CA MET A 432 -1.40 -5.06 -25.55
C MET A 432 -0.78 -6.03 -26.57
N ARG A 433 -1.14 -5.85 -27.84
CA ARG A 433 -0.64 -6.68 -28.95
C ARG A 433 0.64 -6.10 -29.53
N SER A 434 1.48 -7.00 -30.05
CA SER A 434 2.65 -6.64 -30.85
C SER A 434 2.30 -5.65 -31.97
N SER A 435 3.17 -4.66 -32.15
CA SER A 435 3.13 -3.75 -33.31
C SER A 435 3.51 -4.44 -34.63
N LYS A 436 3.98 -5.69 -34.56
CA LYS A 436 4.50 -6.51 -35.67
C LYS A 436 5.61 -5.80 -36.44
N GLY A 437 6.54 -5.19 -35.70
CA GLY A 437 7.69 -4.46 -36.26
C GLY A 437 7.32 -3.13 -36.92
N LYS A 438 6.13 -2.57 -36.64
CA LYS A 438 5.80 -1.20 -37.05
C LYS A 438 6.78 -0.23 -36.37
N GLN A 439 7.21 0.76 -37.14
CA GLN A 439 8.09 1.82 -36.67
C GLN A 439 7.27 2.88 -35.93
N PHE A 440 7.67 3.19 -34.71
CA PHE A 440 7.10 4.28 -33.90
C PHE A 440 8.17 4.83 -32.93
N SER A 441 7.94 6.03 -32.42
CA SER A 441 8.68 6.61 -31.31
C SER A 441 7.73 6.93 -30.16
N LEU A 442 8.24 6.83 -28.94
CA LEU A 442 7.56 7.33 -27.75
C LEU A 442 8.43 8.40 -27.11
N SER A 443 7.79 9.42 -26.54
CA SER A 443 8.44 10.42 -25.70
C SER A 443 8.11 10.11 -24.25
N ILE A 444 9.10 9.62 -23.49
CA ILE A 444 8.93 9.19 -22.10
C ILE A 444 9.99 9.91 -21.25
N HIS A 445 9.57 10.55 -20.16
CA HIS A 445 10.45 11.37 -19.30
C HIS A 445 11.30 12.41 -20.07
N GLY A 446 10.75 12.99 -21.14
CA GLY A 446 11.44 13.98 -21.98
C GLY A 446 12.47 13.39 -22.95
N VAL A 447 12.57 12.06 -23.04
CA VAL A 447 13.40 11.35 -24.03
C VAL A 447 12.51 10.80 -25.14
N GLU A 448 12.71 11.27 -26.36
CA GLU A 448 12.16 10.62 -27.55
C GLU A 448 13.05 9.43 -27.95
N ALA A 449 12.46 8.25 -28.10
CA ALA A 449 13.16 7.04 -28.51
C ALA A 449 12.33 6.27 -29.53
N GLY A 450 12.90 6.08 -30.73
CA GLY A 450 12.36 5.21 -31.77
C GLY A 450 12.73 3.74 -31.57
N VAL A 451 11.83 2.81 -31.86
CA VAL A 451 12.12 1.37 -31.80
C VAL A 451 13.22 0.91 -32.77
N ASP A 452 13.54 1.69 -33.79
CA ASP A 452 14.69 1.50 -34.68
C ASP A 452 16.01 2.09 -34.16
N GLU A 453 15.96 2.95 -33.14
CA GLU A 453 17.11 3.61 -32.55
C GLU A 453 17.57 2.90 -31.27
N VAL A 454 16.63 2.37 -30.49
CA VAL A 454 16.93 1.52 -29.34
C VAL A 454 17.60 0.23 -29.82
N ARG A 455 18.81 -0.04 -29.30
CA ARG A 455 19.60 -1.22 -29.61
C ARG A 455 19.40 -2.27 -28.53
N VAL A 456 19.15 -3.51 -28.91
CA VAL A 456 18.98 -4.63 -27.99
C VAL A 456 19.81 -5.84 -28.40
N SER A 457 20.18 -6.67 -27.43
CA SER A 457 20.60 -8.05 -27.65
C SER A 457 19.68 -8.99 -26.87
N ALA A 458 19.43 -10.17 -27.42
CA ALA A 458 18.59 -11.19 -26.79
C ALA A 458 19.37 -12.51 -26.71
N GLU A 459 19.65 -12.95 -25.49
CA GLU A 459 20.31 -14.23 -25.21
C GLU A 459 19.27 -15.25 -24.72
N TYR A 460 19.10 -16.34 -25.45
CA TYR A 460 18.13 -17.38 -25.12
C TYR A 460 18.69 -18.37 -24.10
N ASP A 461 17.99 -18.53 -22.97
CA ASP A 461 18.26 -19.54 -21.97
C ASP A 461 17.32 -20.76 -22.18
N PRO A 462 17.85 -21.91 -22.63
CA PRO A 462 17.04 -23.12 -22.85
C PRO A 462 16.51 -23.78 -21.57
N SER A 463 17.02 -23.40 -20.40
CA SER A 463 16.59 -23.97 -19.11
C SER A 463 15.31 -23.33 -18.59
N THR A 464 15.13 -22.04 -18.85
CA THR A 464 13.92 -21.28 -18.47
C THR A 464 13.01 -20.96 -19.65
N ASP A 465 13.48 -21.20 -20.88
CA ASP A 465 12.80 -20.80 -22.11
C ASP A 465 12.50 -19.30 -22.19
N ARG A 466 13.39 -18.48 -21.61
CA ARG A 466 13.32 -17.02 -21.63
C ARG A 466 14.56 -16.42 -22.31
N PHE A 467 14.47 -15.14 -22.62
CA PHE A 467 15.49 -14.34 -23.24
C PHE A 467 15.98 -13.28 -22.26
N GLY A 468 17.27 -13.32 -21.91
CA GLY A 468 17.92 -12.19 -21.26
C GLY A 468 18.10 -11.06 -22.26
N ILE A 469 17.60 -9.86 -21.93
CA ILE A 469 17.68 -8.70 -22.81
C ILE A 469 18.70 -7.71 -22.27
N ARG A 470 19.59 -7.24 -23.14
CA ARG A 470 20.38 -6.04 -22.87
C ARG A 470 19.97 -4.94 -23.82
N PHE A 471 19.83 -3.71 -23.33
CA PHE A 471 19.45 -2.58 -24.17
C PHE A 471 20.38 -1.39 -24.04
N TRP A 472 20.47 -0.61 -25.11
CA TRP A 472 21.18 0.65 -25.16
C TRP A 472 20.42 1.69 -25.98
N HIS A 473 20.24 2.87 -25.41
CA HIS A 473 19.85 4.10 -26.10
C HIS A 473 20.43 5.28 -25.32
N GLY A 474 21.07 6.23 -26.00
CA GLY A 474 21.79 7.32 -25.34
C GLY A 474 20.91 8.13 -24.37
N GLY A 475 19.65 8.38 -24.73
CA GLY A 475 18.69 9.06 -23.86
C GLY A 475 18.15 8.18 -22.73
N LEU A 476 17.74 6.95 -23.02
CA LEU A 476 17.12 6.06 -22.01
C LEU A 476 18.12 5.66 -20.93
N CYS A 477 19.36 5.36 -21.33
CA CYS A 477 20.42 4.99 -20.40
C CYS A 477 20.94 6.17 -19.56
N ALA A 478 20.68 7.41 -19.98
CA ALA A 478 21.04 8.62 -19.23
C ALA A 478 20.00 9.01 -18.17
N LEU A 479 18.76 8.49 -18.26
CA LEU A 479 17.77 8.59 -17.20
C LEU A 479 18.22 7.82 -15.95
N ASP A 480 17.68 8.19 -14.79
CA ASP A 480 17.88 7.41 -13.57
C ASP A 480 17.47 5.95 -13.76
N GLY A 481 17.97 5.08 -12.88
CA GLY A 481 17.81 3.62 -12.95
C GLY A 481 16.36 3.19 -13.18
N ALA A 482 15.44 3.64 -12.34
CA ALA A 482 14.03 3.25 -12.43
C ALA A 482 13.38 3.79 -13.71
N LYS A 483 13.51 5.10 -14.00
CA LYS A 483 12.86 5.73 -15.16
C LYS A 483 13.33 5.19 -16.50
N GLY A 484 14.61 4.92 -16.66
CA GLY A 484 15.12 4.37 -17.92
C GLY A 484 14.76 2.90 -18.13
N TYR A 485 14.54 2.10 -17.06
CA TYR A 485 13.99 0.75 -17.19
C TYR A 485 12.51 0.82 -17.53
N ASN A 486 11.71 1.61 -16.80
CA ASN A 486 10.29 1.81 -17.09
C ASN A 486 10.06 2.27 -18.55
N ALA A 487 10.78 3.29 -19.01
CA ALA A 487 10.68 3.75 -20.39
C ALA A 487 11.07 2.68 -21.43
N PHE A 488 12.06 1.83 -21.11
CA PHE A 488 12.41 0.70 -21.98
C PHE A 488 11.32 -0.37 -22.00
N PHE A 489 10.76 -0.75 -20.85
CA PHE A 489 9.67 -1.72 -20.77
C PHE A 489 8.46 -1.26 -21.56
N LEU A 490 8.03 0.00 -21.40
CA LEU A 490 6.93 0.58 -22.17
C LEU A 490 7.20 0.48 -23.68
N LEU A 491 8.40 0.85 -24.14
CA LEU A 491 8.78 0.72 -25.56
C LEU A 491 8.80 -0.73 -26.04
N MET A 492 9.33 -1.64 -25.23
CA MET A 492 9.44 -3.06 -25.55
C MET A 492 8.06 -3.69 -25.65
N GLU A 493 7.16 -3.44 -24.70
CA GLU A 493 5.81 -3.98 -24.66
C GLU A 493 4.93 -3.40 -25.77
N ASN A 494 5.08 -2.11 -26.07
CA ASN A 494 4.47 -1.53 -27.27
C ASN A 494 5.00 -2.19 -28.57
N CYS A 495 6.23 -2.70 -28.56
CA CYS A 495 6.85 -3.33 -29.72
C CYS A 495 6.43 -4.80 -29.90
N ILE A 496 6.61 -5.63 -28.88
CA ILE A 496 6.40 -7.09 -28.95
C ILE A 496 5.08 -7.55 -28.29
N GLY A 497 4.37 -6.66 -27.61
CA GLY A 497 3.16 -6.98 -26.85
C GLY A 497 3.43 -7.61 -25.49
N GLU A 498 2.52 -7.40 -24.56
CA GLU A 498 2.59 -7.87 -23.18
C GLU A 498 2.65 -9.40 -23.08
N GLY A 499 1.86 -10.12 -23.88
CA GLY A 499 1.87 -11.59 -23.82
C GLY A 499 3.22 -12.21 -24.17
N LEU A 500 3.99 -11.61 -25.10
CA LEU A 500 5.36 -12.06 -25.40
C LEU A 500 6.37 -11.61 -24.34
N SER A 501 6.19 -10.39 -23.82
CA SER A 501 6.94 -9.86 -22.68
C SER A 501 6.88 -10.84 -21.50
N TYR A 502 5.65 -11.15 -21.05
CA TYR A 502 5.35 -12.04 -19.94
C TYR A 502 5.92 -13.46 -20.13
N LEU A 503 5.72 -14.05 -21.32
CA LEU A 503 6.14 -15.44 -21.56
C LEU A 503 7.66 -15.59 -21.70
N TYR A 504 8.33 -14.66 -22.38
CA TYR A 504 9.66 -14.93 -22.92
C TYR A 504 10.74 -13.97 -22.45
N ILE A 505 10.44 -12.82 -21.85
CA ILE A 505 11.48 -11.88 -21.43
C ILE A 505 11.91 -12.24 -20.01
N GLY A 506 13.20 -12.51 -19.80
CA GLY A 506 13.79 -12.81 -18.50
C GLY A 506 14.42 -11.57 -17.88
N GLU A 507 15.67 -11.68 -17.46
CA GLU A 507 16.45 -10.54 -16.96
C GLU A 507 16.62 -9.46 -18.03
N VAL A 508 16.40 -8.20 -17.66
CA VAL A 508 16.63 -7.04 -18.52
C VAL A 508 17.72 -6.16 -17.90
N ALA A 509 18.76 -5.83 -18.67
CA ALA A 509 19.88 -5.03 -18.21
C ALA A 509 20.25 -3.90 -19.18
N ARG A 510 20.76 -2.79 -18.65
CA ARG A 510 21.38 -1.74 -19.46
C ARG A 510 22.77 -2.18 -19.95
N ALA A 511 23.09 -1.84 -21.19
CA ALA A 511 24.46 -1.87 -21.68
C ALA A 511 25.16 -0.52 -21.47
N GLU A 512 26.48 -0.54 -21.27
CA GLU A 512 27.29 0.68 -21.09
C GLU A 512 27.42 1.49 -22.40
N GLY A 513 27.20 0.83 -23.53
CA GLY A 513 27.37 1.35 -24.88
C GLY A 513 26.70 0.42 -25.90
N PRO A 514 26.69 0.80 -27.20
CA PRO A 514 26.26 -0.12 -28.24
C PRO A 514 27.25 -1.30 -28.33
N GLU A 515 26.80 -2.50 -28.02
CA GLU A 515 27.59 -3.73 -28.04
C GLU A 515 27.58 -4.39 -29.43
N GLU A 516 28.61 -5.19 -29.73
CA GLU A 516 28.68 -5.92 -31.00
C GLU A 516 27.56 -6.97 -31.08
N GLY A 517 26.79 -6.95 -32.17
CA GLY A 517 25.67 -7.88 -32.38
C GLY A 517 24.33 -7.38 -31.87
N MET A 518 24.27 -6.22 -31.22
CA MET A 518 22.98 -5.56 -30.95
C MET A 518 22.25 -5.21 -32.24
N PHE A 519 20.93 -5.32 -32.21
CA PHE A 519 20.02 -5.04 -33.31
C PHE A 519 18.89 -4.09 -32.85
N PRO A 520 18.14 -3.46 -33.76
CA PRO A 520 17.04 -2.58 -33.38
C PRO A 520 15.93 -3.32 -32.62
N LEU A 521 15.33 -2.68 -31.61
CA LEU A 521 14.21 -3.26 -30.83
C LEU A 521 13.06 -3.75 -31.72
N ALA A 522 12.78 -3.06 -32.82
CA ALA A 522 11.78 -3.45 -33.82
C ALA A 522 11.96 -4.87 -34.40
N GLU A 523 13.17 -5.44 -34.34
CA GLU A 523 13.47 -6.81 -34.82
C GLU A 523 13.38 -7.89 -33.73
N LEU A 524 13.06 -7.51 -32.47
CA LEU A 524 13.15 -8.42 -31.32
C LEU A 524 12.23 -9.63 -31.45
N GLU A 525 10.95 -9.43 -31.77
CA GLU A 525 9.98 -10.53 -31.92
C GLU A 525 10.41 -11.53 -33.00
N ASP A 526 10.78 -11.05 -34.19
CA ASP A 526 11.20 -11.91 -35.30
C ASP A 526 12.44 -12.72 -34.95
N ARG A 527 13.39 -12.13 -34.21
CA ARG A 527 14.60 -12.82 -33.77
C ARG A 527 14.32 -13.85 -32.68
N MET A 528 13.45 -13.55 -31.72
CA MET A 528 13.00 -14.52 -30.73
C MET A 528 12.30 -15.70 -31.41
N ALA A 529 11.40 -15.42 -32.36
CA ALA A 529 10.69 -16.44 -33.14
C ALA A 529 11.66 -17.34 -33.92
N ASP A 530 12.69 -16.76 -34.53
CA ASP A 530 13.73 -17.50 -35.26
C ASP A 530 14.57 -18.39 -34.34
N VAL A 531 14.94 -17.89 -33.15
CA VAL A 531 15.71 -18.66 -32.16
C VAL A 531 14.89 -19.85 -31.65
N LEU A 532 13.64 -19.62 -31.24
CA LEU A 532 12.74 -20.68 -30.80
C LEU A 532 12.51 -21.73 -31.91
N ARG A 533 12.29 -21.28 -33.15
CA ARG A 533 12.12 -22.18 -34.30
C ARG A 533 13.36 -23.05 -34.54
N ARG A 534 14.56 -22.50 -34.42
CA ARG A 534 15.83 -23.26 -34.54
C ARG A 534 16.02 -24.23 -33.38
N ALA A 535 15.50 -23.92 -32.20
CA ALA A 535 15.44 -24.82 -31.05
C ALA A 535 14.31 -25.87 -31.16
N GLY A 536 13.52 -25.87 -32.24
CA GLY A 536 12.39 -26.80 -32.44
C GLY A 536 11.15 -26.45 -31.61
N LYS A 537 11.06 -25.24 -31.07
CA LYS A 537 9.97 -24.76 -30.24
C LYS A 537 9.01 -23.86 -31.02
N LYS A 538 7.73 -23.92 -30.68
CA LYS A 538 6.70 -22.99 -31.16
C LYS A 538 6.70 -21.76 -30.26
N MET A 539 6.54 -20.57 -30.86
CA MET A 539 6.32 -19.34 -30.11
C MET A 539 4.83 -19.20 -29.79
N PHE A 540 4.52 -19.00 -28.51
CA PHE A 540 3.16 -18.80 -28.01
C PHE A 540 2.93 -17.32 -27.72
N THR A 541 1.73 -16.82 -27.96
CA THR A 541 1.34 -15.43 -27.63
C THR A 541 0.32 -15.37 -26.51
N ARG A 542 -0.02 -16.54 -25.95
CA ARG A 542 -1.10 -16.77 -25.00
C ARG A 542 -0.57 -17.63 -23.86
N PRO A 543 -0.48 -17.10 -22.63
CA PRO A 543 0.07 -17.83 -21.48
C PRO A 543 -0.70 -19.12 -21.17
N ASP A 544 -2.04 -19.06 -21.20
CA ASP A 544 -2.96 -20.19 -21.01
C ASP A 544 -2.75 -21.38 -21.98
N ARG A 545 -1.95 -21.20 -23.04
CA ARG A 545 -1.68 -22.23 -24.06
C ARG A 545 -0.26 -22.80 -24.00
N ARG A 546 0.60 -22.31 -23.11
CA ARG A 546 2.01 -22.72 -23.04
C ARG A 546 2.27 -23.57 -21.81
N TYR A 547 2.24 -24.90 -21.98
CA TYR A 547 2.54 -25.85 -20.93
C TYR A 547 4.05 -26.09 -20.79
N THR A 548 4.52 -26.15 -19.55
CA THR A 548 5.89 -26.48 -19.16
C THR A 548 5.87 -27.62 -18.15
N VAL A 549 6.77 -28.59 -18.34
CA VAL A 549 6.95 -29.70 -17.40
C VAL A 549 7.87 -29.26 -16.27
N TYR A 550 7.49 -29.58 -15.03
CA TYR A 550 8.29 -29.32 -13.84
C TYR A 550 8.51 -30.61 -13.03
N GLN A 551 9.59 -30.62 -12.25
CA GLN A 551 9.92 -31.70 -11.33
C GLN A 551 10.24 -31.07 -9.98
N VAL A 552 9.71 -31.68 -8.92
CA VAL A 552 9.94 -31.24 -7.55
C VAL A 552 10.83 -32.27 -6.87
N ALA A 553 11.80 -31.81 -6.08
CA ALA A 553 12.59 -32.72 -5.26
C ALA A 553 11.70 -33.26 -4.13
N MET A 554 11.85 -34.54 -3.78
CA MET A 554 11.05 -35.14 -2.71
C MET A 554 11.18 -34.31 -1.43
N ASP A 555 10.03 -33.93 -0.89
CA ASP A 555 9.85 -33.19 0.35
C ASP A 555 9.07 -34.08 1.33
N ASP A 556 9.54 -34.21 2.56
CA ASP A 556 8.96 -35.11 3.57
C ASP A 556 7.93 -34.44 4.47
N ARG A 557 7.53 -33.20 4.14
CA ARG A 557 6.41 -32.52 4.79
C ARG A 557 5.10 -33.24 4.53
N ASP A 558 4.35 -33.48 5.61
CA ASP A 558 2.99 -34.00 5.60
C ASP A 558 2.02 -32.84 5.33
N ALA A 559 1.98 -32.39 4.08
CA ALA A 559 1.15 -31.28 3.61
C ALA A 559 0.71 -31.50 2.14
N PRO A 560 -0.43 -30.93 1.71
CA PRO A 560 -0.93 -31.14 0.35
C PRO A 560 0.10 -30.75 -0.72
N ARG A 561 0.13 -31.50 -1.83
CA ARG A 561 1.03 -31.31 -2.99
C ARG A 561 2.53 -31.53 -2.75
N TYR A 562 3.00 -31.72 -1.51
CA TYR A 562 4.42 -31.98 -1.23
C TYR A 562 4.90 -33.38 -1.64
N ASP A 563 3.97 -34.28 -1.95
CA ASP A 563 4.25 -35.60 -2.53
C ASP A 563 4.46 -35.55 -4.07
N ILE A 564 4.23 -34.41 -4.73
CA ILE A 564 4.38 -34.24 -6.18
C ILE A 564 5.82 -34.52 -6.62
N THR A 565 5.97 -35.36 -7.65
CA THR A 565 7.27 -35.69 -8.23
C THR A 565 7.48 -35.06 -9.61
N ILE A 566 6.41 -35.00 -10.40
CA ILE A 566 6.40 -34.45 -11.75
C ILE A 566 5.02 -33.90 -12.07
N GLY A 567 4.99 -32.79 -12.78
CA GLY A 567 3.75 -32.25 -13.32
C GLY A 567 4.00 -31.40 -14.55
N ASP A 568 2.92 -30.93 -15.14
CA ASP A 568 2.93 -29.93 -16.18
C ASP A 568 1.91 -28.84 -15.87
N THR A 569 2.22 -27.62 -16.27
CA THR A 569 1.39 -26.45 -15.98
C THR A 569 1.56 -25.41 -17.08
N CYS A 570 0.48 -24.71 -17.40
CA CYS A 570 0.53 -23.48 -18.18
C CYS A 570 0.73 -22.23 -17.33
N TRP A 571 0.80 -22.35 -16.00
CA TRP A 571 0.99 -21.23 -15.07
C TRP A 571 2.01 -21.55 -13.97
N SER A 572 3.29 -21.58 -14.36
CA SER A 572 4.38 -21.90 -13.43
C SER A 572 4.52 -20.91 -12.27
N GLU A 573 4.05 -19.67 -12.44
CA GLU A 573 4.06 -18.66 -11.39
C GLU A 573 3.15 -19.04 -10.22
N LEU A 574 1.91 -19.47 -10.50
CA LEU A 574 0.97 -19.97 -9.50
C LEU A 574 1.51 -21.19 -8.75
N VAL A 575 2.10 -22.16 -9.48
CA VAL A 575 2.74 -23.32 -8.86
C VAL A 575 3.90 -22.91 -7.95
N ASN A 576 4.74 -21.97 -8.38
CA ASN A 576 5.85 -21.48 -7.56
C ASN A 576 5.37 -20.70 -6.34
N ALA A 577 4.29 -19.94 -6.45
CA ALA A 577 3.69 -19.18 -5.35
C ALA A 577 3.22 -20.13 -4.22
N TYR A 578 2.55 -21.23 -4.58
CA TYR A 578 2.16 -22.28 -3.64
C TYR A 578 3.34 -22.83 -2.82
N TYR A 579 4.46 -23.16 -3.46
CA TYR A 579 5.64 -23.69 -2.75
C TYR A 579 6.44 -22.63 -1.99
N ARG A 580 6.15 -21.34 -2.20
CA ARG A 580 6.78 -20.20 -1.51
C ARG A 580 5.96 -19.63 -0.37
N ASP A 581 4.75 -20.17 -0.15
CA ASP A 581 3.82 -19.62 0.83
C ASP A 581 3.37 -18.19 0.46
N ASP A 582 3.17 -17.94 -0.85
CA ASP A 582 2.82 -16.64 -1.41
C ASP A 582 1.37 -16.64 -1.92
N THR A 583 0.52 -15.83 -1.30
CA THR A 583 -0.92 -15.74 -1.62
C THR A 583 -1.29 -14.63 -2.57
N GLN A 584 -0.35 -13.77 -2.99
CA GLN A 584 -0.66 -12.58 -3.81
C GLN A 584 -1.43 -12.90 -5.09
N LEU A 585 -1.07 -13.99 -5.77
CA LEU A 585 -1.76 -14.42 -6.99
C LEU A 585 -3.17 -15.00 -6.71
N PRO A 586 -3.34 -15.95 -5.76
CA PRO A 586 -4.66 -16.36 -5.29
C PRO A 586 -5.56 -15.19 -4.86
N ASP A 587 -5.04 -14.25 -4.07
CA ASP A 587 -5.79 -13.09 -3.57
C ASP A 587 -6.24 -12.19 -4.74
N ALA A 588 -5.37 -11.97 -5.72
CA ALA A 588 -5.71 -11.18 -6.90
C ALA A 588 -6.77 -11.86 -7.79
N LEU A 589 -6.77 -13.19 -7.87
CA LEU A 589 -7.83 -13.95 -8.57
C LEU A 589 -9.16 -13.78 -7.83
N GLU A 590 -9.17 -13.95 -6.51
CA GLU A 590 -10.35 -13.84 -5.67
C GLU A 590 -10.94 -12.43 -5.69
N ALA A 591 -10.10 -11.39 -5.70
CA ALA A 591 -10.52 -10.00 -5.89
C ALA A 591 -11.28 -9.78 -7.22
N CYS A 592 -10.97 -10.59 -8.25
CA CYS A 592 -11.66 -10.60 -9.53
C CYS A 592 -12.88 -11.55 -9.57
N GLY A 593 -13.21 -12.25 -8.48
CA GLY A 593 -14.27 -13.27 -8.44
C GLY A 593 -13.91 -14.59 -9.15
N ALA A 594 -12.61 -14.85 -9.37
CA ALA A 594 -12.12 -16.11 -9.93
C ALA A 594 -11.34 -16.89 -8.87
N ARG A 595 -11.25 -18.21 -9.01
CA ARG A 595 -10.57 -19.06 -8.02
C ARG A 595 -9.69 -20.11 -8.66
N ALA A 596 -8.45 -20.24 -8.19
CA ALA A 596 -7.59 -21.35 -8.57
C ALA A 596 -7.75 -22.47 -7.55
N VAL A 597 -8.03 -23.69 -8.02
CA VAL A 597 -8.22 -24.88 -7.19
C VAL A 597 -7.42 -26.05 -7.75
N TYR A 598 -7.23 -27.10 -6.96
CA TYR A 598 -6.77 -28.38 -7.47
C TYR A 598 -7.63 -29.54 -6.95
N LEU A 599 -8.01 -30.42 -7.87
CA LEU A 599 -8.61 -31.71 -7.57
C LEU A 599 -7.49 -32.72 -7.29
N SER A 600 -7.67 -33.57 -6.28
CA SER A 600 -6.75 -34.66 -5.98
C SER A 600 -7.47 -35.95 -5.61
N PHE A 601 -6.84 -37.10 -5.91
CA PHE A 601 -7.33 -38.42 -5.52
C PHE A 601 -6.17 -39.37 -5.17
N PRO A 602 -6.35 -40.33 -4.23
CA PRO A 602 -5.32 -41.29 -3.86
C PRO A 602 -4.91 -42.17 -5.04
N VAL A 603 -3.60 -42.32 -5.23
CA VAL A 603 -3.03 -43.24 -6.22
C VAL A 603 -3.35 -44.70 -5.86
N GLU A 604 -3.51 -45.01 -4.57
CA GLU A 604 -3.84 -46.35 -4.08
C GLU A 604 -5.29 -46.79 -4.33
N ASP A 605 -6.21 -45.84 -4.54
CA ASP A 605 -7.61 -46.14 -4.83
C ASP A 605 -7.81 -46.66 -6.26
N VAL A 606 -6.83 -46.42 -7.15
CA VAL A 606 -6.87 -46.87 -8.54
C VAL A 606 -6.78 -48.40 -8.61
N ALA A 607 -7.73 -49.01 -9.33
CA ALA A 607 -7.88 -50.47 -9.32
C ALA A 607 -6.63 -51.21 -9.81
N GLU A 608 -6.36 -52.38 -9.21
CA GLU A 608 -5.20 -53.20 -9.51
C GLU A 608 -5.13 -53.56 -11.01
N GLY A 609 -4.10 -53.05 -11.70
CA GLY A 609 -3.90 -53.22 -13.15
C GLY A 609 -4.27 -52.02 -14.02
N GLN A 610 -4.85 -50.95 -13.44
CA GLN A 610 -4.97 -49.65 -14.08
C GLN A 610 -3.78 -48.74 -13.73
N SER A 611 -3.49 -47.80 -14.63
CA SER A 611 -2.45 -46.80 -14.42
C SER A 611 -3.09 -45.53 -13.82
N PRO A 612 -2.64 -45.05 -12.66
CA PRO A 612 -3.11 -43.79 -12.08
C PRO A 612 -2.94 -42.59 -13.03
N LEU A 613 -1.89 -42.63 -13.85
CA LEU A 613 -1.65 -41.64 -14.89
C LEU A 613 -2.74 -41.67 -15.98
N ASP A 614 -3.19 -42.86 -16.39
CA ASP A 614 -4.23 -42.99 -17.42
C ASP A 614 -5.59 -42.53 -16.87
N VAL A 615 -5.87 -42.84 -15.60
CA VAL A 615 -7.08 -42.35 -14.91
C VAL A 615 -7.07 -40.83 -14.78
N ARG A 616 -5.94 -40.23 -14.39
CA ARG A 616 -5.78 -38.77 -14.32
C ARG A 616 -6.06 -38.13 -15.68
N HIS A 617 -5.46 -38.63 -16.76
CA HIS A 617 -5.70 -38.10 -18.10
C HIS A 617 -7.17 -38.26 -18.55
N GLU A 618 -7.81 -39.39 -18.22
CA GLU A 618 -9.24 -39.59 -18.50
C GLU A 618 -10.09 -38.55 -17.77
N LEU A 619 -9.81 -38.29 -16.49
CA LEU A 619 -10.50 -37.28 -15.70
C LEU A 619 -10.26 -35.87 -16.25
N GLU A 620 -9.03 -35.52 -16.66
CA GLU A 620 -8.75 -34.23 -17.31
C GLU A 620 -9.61 -34.02 -18.56
N GLU A 621 -9.68 -35.03 -19.44
CA GLU A 621 -10.49 -34.96 -20.66
C GLU A 621 -12.00 -34.82 -20.36
N LEU A 622 -12.50 -35.55 -19.36
CA LEU A 622 -13.90 -35.48 -18.95
C LEU A 622 -14.25 -34.17 -18.25
N ILE A 623 -13.38 -33.68 -17.36
CA ILE A 623 -13.57 -32.37 -16.69
C ILE A 623 -13.58 -31.26 -17.74
N GLU A 624 -12.63 -31.25 -18.68
CA GLU A 624 -12.59 -30.21 -19.73
C GLU A 624 -13.83 -30.28 -20.65
N SER A 625 -14.28 -31.47 -21.02
CA SER A 625 -15.35 -31.62 -22.02
C SER A 625 -16.79 -31.67 -21.48
N GLU A 626 -16.99 -32.15 -20.24
CA GLU A 626 -18.32 -32.33 -19.65
C GLU A 626 -18.65 -31.33 -18.55
N VAL A 627 -17.64 -30.77 -17.86
CA VAL A 627 -17.83 -29.87 -16.72
C VAL A 627 -17.47 -28.43 -17.07
N LEU A 628 -16.23 -28.18 -17.48
CA LEU A 628 -15.74 -26.82 -17.71
C LEU A 628 -16.34 -26.17 -18.95
N GLY A 629 -16.44 -26.92 -20.06
CA GLY A 629 -16.89 -26.39 -21.34
C GLY A 629 -15.75 -25.99 -22.29
N GLU A 630 -16.11 -25.52 -23.49
CA GLU A 630 -15.14 -25.25 -24.55
C GLU A 630 -14.24 -24.04 -24.21
N ARG A 631 -12.96 -24.29 -23.93
CA ARG A 631 -11.97 -23.24 -23.63
C ARG A 631 -11.89 -22.18 -24.73
N GLY A 632 -12.16 -20.93 -24.36
CA GLY A 632 -12.19 -19.75 -25.21
C GLY A 632 -13.56 -19.46 -25.81
N SER A 633 -14.61 -20.15 -25.34
CA SER A 633 -16.00 -19.86 -25.73
C SER A 633 -16.54 -18.60 -25.05
N GLY A 634 -15.96 -18.24 -23.91
CA GLY A 634 -16.49 -17.22 -23.02
C GLY A 634 -17.60 -17.76 -22.11
N GLU A 635 -18.12 -18.97 -22.32
CA GLU A 635 -19.14 -19.58 -21.47
C GLU A 635 -18.60 -20.72 -20.61
N GLU A 636 -17.32 -21.07 -20.76
CA GLU A 636 -16.73 -22.10 -19.91
C GLU A 636 -16.71 -21.67 -18.44
N LEU A 637 -16.97 -22.62 -17.53
CA LEU A 637 -16.95 -22.42 -16.07
C LEU A 637 -15.53 -22.21 -15.53
N GLY A 638 -14.54 -22.62 -16.30
CA GLY A 638 -13.13 -22.57 -15.92
C GLY A 638 -12.21 -23.16 -16.98
N ILE A 639 -10.93 -23.30 -16.66
CA ILE A 639 -9.92 -23.89 -17.53
C ILE A 639 -8.96 -24.82 -16.77
N LEU A 640 -8.49 -25.86 -17.46
CA LEU A 640 -7.42 -26.72 -16.97
C LEU A 640 -6.07 -25.98 -17.00
N LEU A 641 -5.47 -25.74 -15.85
CA LEU A 641 -4.14 -25.10 -15.73
C LEU A 641 -3.00 -26.10 -15.91
N GLY A 642 -3.20 -27.35 -15.51
CA GLY A 642 -2.15 -28.36 -15.48
C GLY A 642 -2.56 -29.54 -14.65
N ALA A 643 -1.62 -30.44 -14.43
CA ALA A 643 -1.83 -31.62 -13.61
C ALA A 643 -0.50 -32.24 -13.18
N ALA A 644 -0.54 -33.06 -12.13
CA ALA A 644 0.67 -33.61 -11.53
C ALA A 644 0.48 -35.02 -10.97
N MET A 645 1.60 -35.73 -10.83
CA MET A 645 1.69 -37.03 -10.20
C MET A 645 2.56 -36.95 -8.96
N GLY A 646 1.96 -37.26 -7.82
CA GLY A 646 2.67 -37.48 -6.57
C GLY A 646 2.87 -38.94 -6.23
N SER A 647 3.59 -39.19 -5.13
CA SER A 647 3.78 -40.55 -4.60
C SER A 647 2.54 -41.11 -3.91
N GLU A 648 1.63 -40.25 -3.45
CA GLU A 648 0.43 -40.63 -2.70
C GLU A 648 -0.84 -40.23 -3.43
N ARG A 649 -0.86 -39.05 -4.08
CA ARG A 649 -2.03 -38.52 -4.80
C ARG A 649 -1.69 -38.11 -6.24
N ALA A 650 -2.70 -38.13 -7.09
CA ALA A 650 -2.69 -37.50 -8.40
C ALA A 650 -3.47 -36.18 -8.32
N TYR A 651 -3.08 -35.19 -9.14
CA TYR A 651 -3.57 -33.81 -9.05
C TYR A 651 -4.00 -33.27 -10.42
N ILE A 652 -5.07 -32.47 -10.44
CA ILE A 652 -5.57 -31.73 -11.60
C ILE A 652 -5.80 -30.29 -11.18
N ASP A 653 -5.10 -29.35 -11.80
CA ASP A 653 -5.08 -27.93 -11.43
C ASP A 653 -6.05 -27.15 -12.33
N LEU A 654 -6.93 -26.34 -11.74
CA LEU A 654 -8.03 -25.65 -12.40
C LEU A 654 -8.05 -24.16 -12.04
N LEU A 655 -8.53 -23.33 -12.97
CA LEU A 655 -8.96 -21.95 -12.72
C LEU A 655 -10.47 -21.86 -12.99
N LEU A 656 -11.24 -21.39 -12.03
CA LEU A 656 -12.70 -21.26 -12.10
C LEU A 656 -13.08 -19.78 -12.29
N TYR A 657 -14.01 -19.53 -13.20
CA TYR A 657 -14.63 -18.23 -13.44
C TYR A 657 -16.04 -18.12 -12.83
N ASP A 658 -16.69 -19.27 -12.60
CA ASP A 658 -17.98 -19.43 -11.94
C ASP A 658 -17.91 -20.68 -11.06
N GLU A 659 -17.57 -20.45 -9.79
CA GLU A 659 -17.34 -21.51 -8.83
C GLU A 659 -18.63 -22.24 -8.43
N ALA A 660 -19.71 -21.50 -8.17
CA ALA A 660 -20.99 -22.06 -7.79
C ALA A 660 -21.52 -23.03 -8.86
N ALA A 661 -21.47 -22.64 -10.14
CA ALA A 661 -21.87 -23.51 -11.24
C ALA A 661 -20.93 -24.71 -11.41
N PHE A 662 -19.63 -24.54 -11.17
CA PHE A 662 -18.67 -25.64 -11.22
C PHE A 662 -19.00 -26.73 -10.18
N TRP A 663 -19.31 -26.34 -8.95
CA TRP A 663 -19.64 -27.28 -7.87
C TRP A 663 -20.88 -28.14 -8.17
N ASP A 664 -21.89 -27.55 -8.80
CA ASP A 664 -23.10 -28.26 -9.20
C ASP A 664 -22.82 -29.36 -10.24
N GLU A 665 -21.89 -29.13 -11.17
CA GLU A 665 -21.59 -30.06 -12.27
C GLU A 665 -20.53 -31.11 -11.90
N ILE A 666 -19.46 -30.71 -11.19
CA ILE A 666 -18.32 -31.60 -10.91
C ILE A 666 -18.72 -32.79 -10.02
N GLY A 667 -19.61 -32.60 -9.05
CA GLY A 667 -20.05 -33.66 -8.14
C GLY A 667 -20.74 -34.81 -8.86
N ALA A 668 -21.47 -34.54 -9.94
CA ALA A 668 -22.12 -35.56 -10.76
C ALA A 668 -21.12 -36.41 -11.56
N LEU A 669 -19.99 -35.82 -11.98
CA LEU A 669 -18.91 -36.53 -12.65
C LEU A 669 -18.13 -37.39 -11.63
N LEU A 670 -17.67 -36.79 -10.55
CA LEU A 670 -16.81 -37.46 -9.56
C LEU A 670 -17.53 -38.63 -8.87
N GLY A 671 -18.83 -38.50 -8.59
CA GLY A 671 -19.64 -39.57 -8.00
C GLY A 671 -19.78 -40.85 -8.86
N GLN A 672 -19.30 -40.84 -10.11
CA GLN A 672 -19.23 -42.03 -10.97
C GLN A 672 -18.00 -42.90 -10.68
N TYR A 673 -17.03 -42.37 -9.93
CA TYR A 673 -15.77 -43.03 -9.62
C TYR A 673 -15.68 -43.40 -8.12
N PRO A 674 -15.00 -44.49 -7.78
CA PRO A 674 -14.91 -44.98 -6.40
C PRO A 674 -13.67 -44.45 -5.65
N TYR A 675 -13.30 -43.18 -5.85
CA TYR A 675 -12.06 -42.58 -5.33
C TYR A 675 -12.38 -41.50 -4.30
N ASP A 676 -11.51 -41.30 -3.30
CA ASP A 676 -11.63 -40.21 -2.30
C ASP A 676 -11.14 -38.88 -2.89
N PHE A 677 -12.04 -38.18 -3.59
CA PHE A 677 -11.70 -36.91 -4.20
C PHE A 677 -11.68 -35.78 -3.17
N ARG A 678 -10.70 -34.89 -3.33
CA ARG A 678 -10.65 -33.61 -2.63
C ARG A 678 -10.41 -32.50 -3.63
N ILE A 679 -11.17 -31.42 -3.52
CA ILE A 679 -10.87 -30.20 -4.23
C ILE A 679 -10.53 -29.15 -3.18
N SER A 680 -9.35 -28.58 -3.29
CA SER A 680 -8.81 -27.61 -2.34
C SER A 680 -8.31 -26.38 -3.09
N ASP A 681 -8.29 -25.26 -2.38
CA ASP A 681 -7.74 -24.02 -2.91
C ASP A 681 -6.26 -24.15 -3.24
N PHE A 682 -5.83 -23.41 -4.26
CA PHE A 682 -4.42 -23.31 -4.61
C PHE A 682 -3.63 -22.42 -3.61
N ARG A 683 -3.87 -22.62 -2.30
CA ARG A 683 -3.24 -21.92 -1.18
C ARG A 683 -2.50 -22.91 -0.26
N PRO A 684 -1.29 -22.57 0.21
CA PRO A 684 -0.57 -23.35 1.19
C PRO A 684 -1.32 -23.39 2.54
N GLY A 685 -1.51 -24.59 3.10
CA GLY A 685 -2.14 -24.78 4.43
C GLY A 685 -3.68 -24.93 4.44
N GLY A 686 -4.32 -24.88 3.27
CA GLY A 686 -5.79 -24.92 3.12
C GLY A 686 -6.42 -26.31 3.24
N ASP A 687 -6.15 -27.06 4.31
CA ASP A 687 -7.05 -28.12 4.79
C ASP A 687 -7.98 -27.51 5.88
N GLY A 688 -8.62 -26.39 5.57
CA GLY A 688 -9.67 -25.81 6.43
C GLY A 688 -10.96 -26.62 6.31
N GLU A 689 -11.80 -26.64 7.36
CA GLU A 689 -13.02 -27.47 7.46
C GLU A 689 -14.10 -27.23 6.36
N GLU A 690 -13.83 -26.41 5.34
CA GLU A 690 -14.72 -26.07 4.22
C GLU A 690 -14.43 -26.85 2.91
N ASP A 691 -13.44 -27.76 2.90
CA ASP A 691 -13.12 -28.57 1.72
C ASP A 691 -14.25 -29.56 1.35
N GLY A 692 -14.72 -29.47 0.10
CA GLY A 692 -15.66 -30.41 -0.48
C GLY A 692 -15.04 -31.80 -0.64
N ALA A 693 -15.31 -32.70 0.31
CA ALA A 693 -15.03 -34.13 0.17
C ALA A 693 -16.16 -34.80 -0.65
N PHE A 694 -15.82 -35.47 -1.75
CA PHE A 694 -16.77 -36.07 -2.69
C PHE A 694 -16.66 -37.60 -2.79
#